data_AF-A0A660XN87-F1
#
_entry.id   AF-A0A660XN87-F1
#
_cell.length_a   1.000
_cell.length_b   1.000
_cell.length_c   1.000
_cell.angle_alpha   90.00
_cell.angle_beta   90.00
_cell.angle_gamma   90.00
#
_symmetry.space_group_name_H-M   'P 1'
#
loop_
_entity.id
_entity.type
_entity.pdbx_description
1 polymer ?
#
loop_
_entity_poly.entity_id
_entity_poly.type
_entity_poly.pdbx_seq_one_letter_code
_entity_poly.pdbx_strand_id
1 'polypeptide(L)'
;MVKAEIYLSQSFIRPSQINRIVIVYAVLLIITGLYFSFSGGGNYSYDSPQKLNDLVKIKIWLFASILMATMIYGSALKHETKLLGWLITLSFYFVVLYALLYKGTDYGLNGHWGDNGNRLALVTKFREFASPFQDWYFKNLPSFYPPLWFYLQGKLAWLFGVESYKTIKLGYFVIYALYPLTLYFVWGKLASKTAAFSIAFLTIFLRDIHLDYVYYEHITAALFIPWWLHFIEDIKSKEKKSMGWYALGGFLGALLFMTYYYWFFIGLLSIVLRYILKFILGNREFLKSSLLKEKILVLVWTAIFSAIYWLPLLISIIRYGSESMQSKWFHKGYLALNLPFFGFSAVDLVYLLGFIYLIVRFKKIHNSRYAILLLSMLVLLLIDRLINLTESSIQTRKILELLPVFLAISSGFGVALFYRVLKMKLPRLRPVFVILVVFFVFYHGNSHADQISESKYQKAMKLQVPVEDIAVFESVDYRGKVFLTDHYLEASYIPYYFFICHWGPSAHTASRYNQRISFLRYLGRFGNERQVAFLLRNNIFDTVDYFYLPQYENGGHVYYDTYPLYYPAATEKLRIEFPKRTTIDSRYFELLHNRGLYGIVQPDLPFSDIFDEPKKDVDLSGLIRQYNRFNLAADFLPDCYVDSIRRYADDAGEYLADSINIDLDIKFDKGIFMSEPAIIADKDGRNRLRLIFLASHRLRRDYAIFIHAYPKNKDILPDDRLKSGFINLDIYPERKMSGWIAGEYQLIETSLNLQAGEYKFHIGLFNKMEGRLSRTHKTDYINIGLSG
;
A
#
# COMPACT_ATOMS: atom_id res chain seq x y z
N MET A 1 -20.41 16.39 81.65
CA MET A 1 -21.02 15.74 80.46
C MET A 1 -20.71 16.50 79.18
N VAL A 2 -19.69 16.02 78.45
CA VAL A 2 -19.59 15.91 76.97
C VAL A 2 -19.47 17.23 76.16
N LYS A 3 -18.24 17.65 75.76
CA LYS A 3 -17.50 17.35 74.47
C LYS A 3 -18.27 17.80 73.21
N ALA A 4 -17.88 18.85 72.47
CA ALA A 4 -16.70 19.06 71.59
C ALA A 4 -16.93 18.66 70.11
N GLU A 5 -16.31 19.43 69.21
CA GLU A 5 -16.07 19.26 67.75
C GLU A 5 -17.09 19.90 66.79
N ILE A 6 -16.77 21.05 66.17
CA ILE A 6 -15.98 21.19 64.92
C ILE A 6 -16.60 20.41 63.75
N TYR A 7 -17.36 21.09 62.89
CA TYR A 7 -17.46 20.76 61.47
C TYR A 7 -17.60 22.04 60.62
N LEU A 8 -16.42 22.56 60.25
CA LEU A 8 -16.06 23.02 58.90
C LEU A 8 -17.01 23.96 58.16
N SER A 9 -16.65 25.23 58.23
CA SER A 9 -16.77 26.21 57.14
C SER A 9 -16.07 25.72 55.87
N GLN A 10 -16.78 25.01 54.98
CA GLN A 10 -16.35 24.78 53.59
C GLN A 10 -17.52 24.77 52.59
N SER A 11 -18.55 25.58 52.82
CA SER A 11 -19.62 25.79 51.86
C SER A 11 -19.54 27.21 51.30
N PHE A 12 -18.72 27.44 50.28
CA PHE A 12 -19.00 28.43 49.21
C PHE A 12 -17.88 28.38 48.14
N ILE A 13 -17.75 27.26 47.43
CA ILE A 13 -17.20 27.30 46.06
C ILE A 13 -18.41 27.37 45.13
N ARG A 14 -18.65 28.56 44.57
CA ARG A 14 -19.77 28.80 43.64
C ARG A 14 -19.62 27.86 42.41
N PRO A 15 -20.72 27.24 41.92
CA PRO A 15 -20.72 26.39 40.72
C PRO A 15 -20.10 27.02 39.46
N SER A 16 -20.01 28.35 39.41
CA SER A 16 -19.40 29.10 38.30
C SER A 16 -17.88 28.98 38.20
N GLN A 17 -17.16 28.63 39.27
CA GLN A 17 -15.69 28.45 39.23
C GLN A 17 -15.28 27.05 38.71
N ILE A 18 -16.15 26.07 38.87
CA ILE A 18 -15.92 24.67 38.48
C ILE A 18 -15.87 24.48 36.95
N ASN A 19 -16.68 25.24 36.20
CA ASN A 19 -16.59 25.29 34.74
C ASN A 19 -15.31 26.02 34.28
N ARG A 20 -14.78 26.95 35.08
CA ARG A 20 -13.55 27.70 34.74
C ARG A 20 -12.32 26.79 34.68
N ILE A 21 -12.22 25.79 35.55
CA ILE A 21 -11.05 24.88 35.55
C ILE A 21 -10.99 24.07 34.24
N VAL A 22 -12.11 23.47 33.83
CA VAL A 22 -12.19 22.71 32.56
C VAL A 22 -11.95 23.63 31.35
N ILE A 23 -12.49 24.85 31.38
CA ILE A 23 -12.26 25.86 30.34
C ILE A 23 -10.80 26.29 30.30
N VAL A 24 -10.17 26.57 31.44
CA VAL A 24 -8.75 26.93 31.54
C VAL A 24 -7.89 25.79 30.99
N TYR A 25 -8.24 24.53 31.27
CA TYR A 25 -7.52 23.38 30.68
C TYR A 25 -7.71 23.26 29.18
N ALA A 26 -8.93 23.46 28.67
CA ALA A 26 -9.17 23.49 27.24
C ALA A 26 -8.39 24.63 26.57
N VAL A 27 -8.33 25.81 27.20
CA VAL A 27 -7.56 26.96 26.73
C VAL A 27 -6.05 26.68 26.78
N LEU A 28 -5.53 26.10 27.86
CA LEU A 28 -4.12 25.69 27.94
C LEU A 28 -3.77 24.63 26.90
N LEU A 29 -4.66 23.67 26.65
CA LEU A 29 -4.48 22.67 25.60
C LEU A 29 -4.45 23.32 24.22
N ILE A 30 -5.35 24.27 23.95
CA ILE A 30 -5.38 25.02 22.69
C ILE A 30 -4.11 25.86 22.55
N ILE A 31 -3.74 26.66 23.55
CA ILE A 31 -2.55 27.52 23.53
C ILE A 31 -1.29 26.67 23.36
N THR A 32 -1.16 25.57 24.10
CA THR A 32 0.01 24.69 24.03
C THR A 32 0.07 23.97 22.69
N GLY A 33 -1.07 23.47 22.20
CA GLY A 33 -1.19 22.88 20.88
C GLY A 33 -0.81 23.86 19.77
N LEU A 34 -1.34 25.09 19.80
CA LEU A 34 -1.01 26.16 18.84
C LEU A 34 0.46 26.55 18.95
N TYR A 35 0.95 26.85 20.15
CA TYR A 35 2.34 27.21 20.38
C TYR A 35 3.28 26.16 19.80
N PHE A 36 3.06 24.88 20.05
CA PHE A 36 3.93 23.83 19.50
C PHE A 36 3.70 23.51 18.02
N SER A 37 2.48 23.69 17.52
CA SER A 37 2.18 23.57 16.08
C SER A 37 2.93 24.61 15.25
N PHE A 38 3.21 25.78 15.83
CA PHE A 38 3.89 26.89 15.14
C PHE A 38 5.33 27.16 15.62
N SER A 39 5.76 26.66 16.78
CA SER A 39 7.13 26.83 17.29
C SER A 39 8.09 25.70 16.91
N GLY A 40 7.61 24.66 16.22
CA GLY A 40 8.35 23.41 15.99
C GLY A 40 8.85 23.21 14.56
N GLY A 41 10.04 23.72 14.27
CA GLY A 41 10.89 23.42 13.10
C GLY A 41 12.37 23.53 13.45
N GLY A 42 12.77 23.09 14.65
CA GLY A 42 14.16 23.21 15.08
C GLY A 42 15.02 22.18 14.38
N ASN A 43 15.94 22.58 13.50
CA ASN A 43 16.89 21.66 12.88
C ASN A 43 17.96 21.23 13.90
N TYR A 44 17.62 20.27 14.79
CA TYR A 44 18.57 19.65 15.69
C TYR A 44 18.53 18.13 15.60
N SER A 45 19.70 17.51 15.77
CA SER A 45 19.89 16.08 15.58
C SER A 45 19.23 15.24 16.68
N TYR A 46 18.99 13.98 16.35
CA TYR A 46 18.46 12.95 17.25
C TYR A 46 19.28 12.83 18.55
N ASP A 47 20.60 12.88 18.46
CA ASP A 47 21.53 12.72 19.61
C ASP A 47 21.86 14.04 20.32
N SER A 48 21.16 15.13 20.02
CA SER A 48 21.46 16.45 20.58
C SER A 48 21.02 16.61 22.04
N PRO A 49 21.70 17.47 22.83
CA PRO A 49 21.24 17.85 24.17
C PRO A 49 19.81 18.42 24.18
N GLN A 50 19.42 19.13 23.12
CA GLN A 50 18.06 19.65 22.94
C GLN A 50 17.05 18.51 22.89
N LYS A 51 17.35 17.44 22.16
CA LYS A 51 16.46 16.28 22.08
C LYS A 51 16.34 15.57 23.43
N LEU A 52 17.45 15.40 24.14
CA LEU A 52 17.44 14.85 25.50
C LEU A 52 16.56 15.70 26.44
N ASN A 53 16.71 17.03 26.39
CA ASN A 53 15.89 17.95 27.18
C ASN A 53 14.40 17.81 26.88
N ASP A 54 14.02 17.60 25.61
CA ASP A 54 12.62 17.41 25.24
C ASP A 54 12.06 16.07 25.75
N LEU A 55 12.87 15.01 25.80
CA LEU A 55 12.49 13.74 26.42
C LEU A 55 12.31 13.86 27.95
N VAL A 56 13.18 14.61 28.62
CA VAL A 56 13.02 14.92 30.05
C VAL A 56 11.71 15.70 30.27
N LYS A 57 11.43 16.72 29.45
CA LYS A 57 10.18 17.49 29.52
C LYS A 57 8.95 16.60 29.32
N ILE A 58 8.98 15.64 28.39
CA ILE A 58 7.88 14.68 28.20
C ILE A 58 7.57 13.94 29.51
N LYS A 59 8.61 13.46 30.23
CA LYS A 59 8.45 12.77 31.52
C LYS A 59 7.89 13.70 32.61
N ILE A 60 8.34 14.94 32.66
CA ILE A 60 7.79 15.97 33.58
C ILE A 60 6.31 16.22 33.28
N TRP A 61 5.95 16.34 32.00
CA TRP A 61 4.56 16.57 31.59
C TRP A 61 3.66 15.37 31.85
N LEU A 62 4.16 14.14 31.72
CA LEU A 62 3.44 12.93 32.18
C LEU A 62 3.12 13.04 33.67
N PHE A 63 4.13 13.33 34.50
CA PHE A 63 3.95 13.45 35.95
C PHE A 63 2.96 14.58 36.32
N ALA A 64 3.10 15.75 35.70
CA ALA A 64 2.16 16.86 35.85
C ALA A 64 0.73 16.42 35.47
N SER A 65 0.56 15.63 34.41
CA SER A 65 -0.74 15.15 33.97
C SER A 65 -1.37 14.17 34.95
N ILE A 66 -0.58 13.30 35.57
CA ILE A 66 -1.02 12.40 36.64
C ILE A 66 -1.45 13.20 37.88
N LEU A 67 -0.68 14.22 38.28
CA LEU A 67 -1.03 15.11 39.39
C LEU A 67 -2.36 15.84 39.10
N MET A 68 -2.51 16.40 37.90
CA MET A 68 -3.74 17.06 37.46
C MET A 68 -4.95 16.11 37.50
N ALA A 69 -4.81 14.90 36.95
CA ALA A 69 -5.85 13.88 37.00
C ALA A 69 -6.25 13.52 38.45
N THR A 70 -5.26 13.43 39.35
CA THR A 70 -5.46 13.17 40.78
C THR A 70 -6.22 14.31 41.47
N MET A 71 -5.86 15.56 41.18
CA MET A 71 -6.58 16.75 41.68
C MET A 71 -8.04 16.77 41.18
N ILE A 72 -8.27 16.47 39.89
CA ILE A 72 -9.63 16.36 39.33
C ILE A 72 -10.41 15.25 40.04
N TYR A 73 -9.78 14.10 40.33
CA TYR A 73 -10.42 13.02 41.07
C TYR A 73 -10.84 13.42 42.49
N GLY A 74 -9.96 14.14 43.21
CA GLY A 74 -10.20 14.65 44.57
C GLY A 74 -11.16 15.85 44.67
N SER A 75 -11.43 16.53 43.56
CA SER A 75 -12.30 17.72 43.52
C SER A 75 -13.78 17.44 43.86
N ALA A 76 -14.54 18.50 44.14
CA ALA A 76 -16.00 18.45 44.32
C ALA A 76 -16.81 18.38 43.00
N LEU A 77 -16.13 18.17 41.86
CA LEU A 77 -16.78 18.11 40.53
C LEU A 77 -17.80 16.96 40.43
N LYS A 78 -18.83 17.16 39.60
CA LYS A 78 -19.75 16.08 39.22
C LYS A 78 -18.98 14.97 38.51
N HIS A 79 -19.44 13.72 38.66
CA HIS A 79 -18.73 12.57 38.11
C HIS A 79 -18.46 12.69 36.60
N GLU A 80 -19.43 13.13 35.82
CA GLU A 80 -19.26 13.30 34.37
C GLU A 80 -18.20 14.36 34.02
N THR A 81 -18.21 15.47 34.74
CA THR A 81 -17.20 16.53 34.61
C THR A 81 -15.81 16.02 34.97
N LYS A 82 -15.68 15.14 35.97
CA LYS A 82 -14.40 14.49 36.30
C LYS A 82 -13.91 13.62 35.15
N LEU A 83 -14.77 12.80 34.56
CA LEU A 83 -14.41 11.93 33.42
C LEU A 83 -13.95 12.76 32.21
N LEU A 84 -14.68 13.84 31.89
CA LEU A 84 -14.28 14.77 30.83
C LEU A 84 -12.96 15.47 31.15
N GLY A 85 -12.78 15.96 32.37
CA GLY A 85 -11.53 16.56 32.82
C GLY A 85 -10.33 15.63 32.63
N TRP A 86 -10.48 14.35 32.99
CA TRP A 86 -9.44 13.33 32.77
C TRP A 86 -9.10 13.12 31.29
N LEU A 87 -10.12 13.09 30.41
CA LEU A 87 -9.87 12.95 28.97
C LEU A 87 -9.23 14.19 28.36
N ILE A 88 -9.55 15.39 28.86
CA ILE A 88 -8.86 16.62 28.46
C ILE A 88 -7.40 16.59 28.91
N THR A 89 -7.11 16.15 30.14
CA THR A 89 -5.73 15.94 30.61
C THR A 89 -4.99 14.91 29.76
N LEU A 90 -5.65 13.81 29.39
CA LEU A 90 -5.08 12.80 28.49
C LEU A 90 -4.74 13.40 27.12
N SER A 91 -5.69 14.12 26.53
CA SER A 91 -5.51 14.81 25.25
C SER A 91 -4.36 15.81 25.31
N PHE A 92 -4.28 16.58 26.40
CA PHE A 92 -3.20 17.54 26.66
C PHE A 92 -1.83 16.86 26.69
N TYR A 93 -1.69 15.80 27.48
CA TYR A 93 -0.47 15.03 27.59
C TYR A 93 0.01 14.54 26.22
N PHE A 94 -0.89 13.96 25.41
CA PHE A 94 -0.53 13.43 24.10
C PHE A 94 -0.16 14.53 23.09
N VAL A 95 -0.88 15.66 23.09
CA VAL A 95 -0.51 16.82 22.25
C VAL A 95 0.90 17.29 22.62
N VAL A 96 1.22 17.43 23.91
CA VAL A 96 2.55 17.82 24.38
C VAL A 96 3.61 16.76 24.05
N LEU A 97 3.27 15.48 24.20
CA LEU A 97 4.15 14.36 23.87
C LEU A 97 4.61 14.45 22.41
N TYR A 98 3.69 14.49 21.44
CA TYR A 98 4.07 14.55 20.03
C TYR A 98 4.68 15.88 19.63
N ALA A 99 4.25 16.97 20.27
CA ALA A 99 4.85 18.28 20.05
C ALA A 99 6.34 18.26 20.36
N LEU A 100 6.73 17.74 21.52
CA LEU A 100 8.13 17.60 21.94
C LEU A 100 8.85 16.46 21.21
N LEU A 101 8.13 15.39 20.86
CA LEU A 101 8.70 14.27 20.11
C LEU A 101 9.15 14.74 18.73
N TYR A 102 8.31 15.46 18.01
CA TYR A 102 8.58 15.93 16.63
C TYR A 102 9.06 17.39 16.56
N LYS A 103 9.45 18.01 17.68
CA LYS A 103 9.90 19.42 17.68
C LYS A 103 11.11 19.66 16.78
N GLY A 104 12.00 18.67 16.68
CA GLY A 104 13.24 18.74 15.91
C GLY A 104 13.13 18.38 14.42
N THR A 105 11.91 18.20 13.89
CA THR A 105 11.68 17.78 12.51
C THR A 105 10.36 18.34 11.98
N ASP A 106 10.27 18.59 10.68
CA ASP A 106 9.01 18.95 10.03
C ASP A 106 8.10 17.73 9.78
N TYR A 107 8.64 16.52 9.94
CA TYR A 107 7.97 15.30 9.54
C TYR A 107 7.32 14.55 10.72
N GLY A 108 6.26 13.82 10.39
CA GLY A 108 5.76 12.74 11.25
C GLY A 108 6.64 11.48 11.13
N LEU A 109 6.21 10.40 11.78
CA LEU A 109 6.93 9.11 11.73
C LEU A 109 7.27 8.68 10.30
N ASN A 110 8.49 8.17 10.10
CA ASN A 110 9.04 7.67 8.83
C ASN A 110 9.39 8.73 7.77
N GLY A 111 9.19 10.04 8.01
CA GLY A 111 9.57 11.06 7.02
C GLY A 111 8.84 10.86 5.69
N HIS A 112 9.53 10.98 4.56
CA HIS A 112 8.99 10.64 3.24
C HIS A 112 9.19 9.16 2.83
N TRP A 113 9.65 8.30 3.74
CA TRP A 113 9.98 6.92 3.40
C TRP A 113 8.74 6.01 3.35
N GLY A 114 8.84 4.95 2.54
CA GLY A 114 7.79 3.93 2.41
C GLY A 114 6.43 4.52 2.03
N ASP A 115 5.35 3.97 2.60
CA ASP A 115 3.98 4.44 2.35
C ASP A 115 3.77 5.92 2.70
N ASN A 116 4.59 6.51 3.57
CA ASN A 116 4.39 7.91 3.96
C ASN A 116 4.77 8.89 2.85
N GLY A 117 5.71 8.53 1.96
CA GLY A 117 5.99 9.31 0.74
C GLY A 117 4.77 9.45 -0.16
N ASN A 118 4.02 8.35 -0.35
CA ASN A 118 2.76 8.39 -1.12
C ASN A 118 1.74 9.33 -0.49
N ARG A 119 1.63 9.33 0.85
CA ARG A 119 0.70 10.21 1.59
C ARG A 119 1.10 11.68 1.46
N LEU A 120 2.39 11.98 1.56
CA LEU A 120 2.89 13.35 1.35
C LEU A 120 2.60 13.81 -0.07
N ALA A 121 2.88 12.97 -1.07
CA ALA A 121 2.57 13.28 -2.47
C ALA A 121 1.07 13.52 -2.71
N LEU A 122 0.22 12.74 -2.05
CA LEU A 122 -1.24 12.91 -2.12
C LEU A 122 -1.70 14.24 -1.49
N VAL A 123 -1.21 14.58 -0.30
CA VAL A 123 -1.52 15.86 0.37
C VAL A 123 -0.99 17.05 -0.46
N THR A 124 0.21 16.94 -1.03
CA THR A 124 0.81 17.94 -1.91
C THR A 124 -0.07 18.22 -3.12
N LYS A 125 -0.57 17.16 -3.75
CA LYS A 125 -1.53 17.25 -4.85
C LYS A 125 -2.87 17.85 -4.44
N PHE A 126 -3.43 17.47 -3.29
CA PHE A 126 -4.71 18.03 -2.82
C PHE A 126 -4.64 19.48 -2.37
N ARG A 127 -3.47 19.94 -1.91
CA ARG A 127 -3.23 21.38 -1.71
C ARG A 127 -3.32 22.13 -3.03
N GLU A 128 -2.70 21.57 -4.07
CA GLU A 128 -2.55 22.22 -5.35
C GLU A 128 -3.84 22.22 -6.18
N PHE A 129 -4.36 21.03 -6.46
CA PHE A 129 -5.40 20.86 -7.46
C PHE A 129 -6.80 20.96 -6.85
N ALA A 130 -7.72 21.59 -7.58
CA ALA A 130 -9.12 21.70 -7.19
C ALA A 130 -9.89 20.37 -7.34
N SER A 131 -9.43 19.50 -8.25
CA SER A 131 -10.09 18.22 -8.54
C SER A 131 -10.15 17.33 -7.29
N PRO A 132 -11.34 16.85 -6.89
CA PRO A 132 -11.45 15.94 -5.77
C PRO A 132 -10.89 14.56 -6.14
N PHE A 133 -10.05 14.02 -5.25
CA PHE A 133 -9.70 12.61 -5.20
C PHE A 133 -8.99 12.06 -6.45
N GLN A 134 -7.99 12.78 -6.93
CA GLN A 134 -7.01 12.30 -7.91
C GLN A 134 -5.95 11.37 -7.28
N ASP A 135 -5.31 10.54 -8.10
CA ASP A 135 -4.20 9.66 -7.69
C ASP A 135 -2.94 10.42 -7.28
N TRP A 136 -2.12 9.81 -6.43
CA TRP A 136 -0.88 10.42 -5.98
C TRP A 136 0.29 10.29 -6.96
N TYR A 137 0.25 9.40 -7.96
CA TYR A 137 1.33 9.25 -8.94
C TYR A 137 0.89 9.40 -10.38
N PHE A 138 -0.27 8.88 -10.77
CA PHE A 138 -0.69 8.86 -12.16
C PHE A 138 -1.65 10.00 -12.48
N LYS A 139 -1.45 10.64 -13.63
CA LYS A 139 -2.36 11.67 -14.12
C LYS A 139 -3.67 11.02 -14.55
N ASN A 140 -4.78 11.75 -14.42
CA ASN A 140 -6.12 11.34 -14.86
C ASN A 140 -6.67 10.03 -14.25
N LEU A 141 -6.01 9.44 -13.25
CA LEU A 141 -6.57 8.34 -12.45
C LEU A 141 -7.18 8.88 -11.16
N PRO A 142 -8.28 8.28 -10.69
CA PRO A 142 -8.84 8.59 -9.38
C PRO A 142 -7.91 8.10 -8.27
N SER A 143 -8.10 8.60 -7.07
CA SER A 143 -7.33 8.20 -5.90
C SER A 143 -7.50 6.71 -5.64
N PHE A 144 -6.39 5.97 -5.62
CA PHE A 144 -6.44 4.57 -5.21
C PHE A 144 -6.65 4.42 -3.69
N TYR A 145 -6.16 5.38 -2.90
CA TYR A 145 -6.35 5.36 -1.44
C TYR A 145 -7.60 6.13 -1.04
N PRO A 146 -8.19 5.77 0.11
CA PRO A 146 -9.21 6.57 0.78
C PRO A 146 -8.73 8.02 0.95
N PRO A 147 -9.37 9.00 0.27
CA PRO A 147 -8.74 10.29 0.07
C PRO A 147 -9.15 11.33 1.12
N LEU A 148 -10.26 11.12 1.85
CA LEU A 148 -10.92 12.19 2.61
C LEU A 148 -9.97 12.86 3.61
N TRP A 149 -9.24 12.07 4.38
CA TRP A 149 -8.35 12.58 5.40
C TRP A 149 -7.18 13.39 4.84
N PHE A 150 -6.56 12.92 3.77
CA PHE A 150 -5.46 13.60 3.10
C PHE A 150 -5.94 14.82 2.31
N TYR A 151 -7.17 14.76 1.77
CA TYR A 151 -7.81 15.89 1.09
C TYR A 151 -8.05 17.04 2.07
N LEU A 152 -8.61 16.76 3.24
CA LEU A 152 -8.79 17.77 4.29
C LEU A 152 -7.44 18.38 4.70
N GLN A 153 -6.39 17.57 4.86
CA GLN A 153 -5.06 18.09 5.14
C GLN A 153 -4.53 19.00 4.04
N GLY A 154 -4.63 18.59 2.77
CA GLY A 154 -4.17 19.40 1.64
C GLY A 154 -4.92 20.73 1.54
N LYS A 155 -6.23 20.73 1.77
CA LYS A 155 -7.03 21.96 1.78
C LYS A 155 -6.77 22.85 2.99
N LEU A 156 -6.48 22.28 4.15
CA LEU A 156 -6.01 23.06 5.30
C LEU A 156 -4.62 23.65 5.03
N ALA A 157 -3.74 22.92 4.35
CA ALA A 157 -2.44 23.42 3.92
C ALA A 157 -2.58 24.65 3.01
N TRP A 158 -3.50 24.55 2.04
CA TRP A 158 -3.86 25.65 1.15
C TRP A 158 -4.45 26.85 1.92
N LEU A 159 -5.42 26.60 2.82
CA LEU A 159 -6.10 27.64 3.59
C LEU A 159 -5.16 28.43 4.51
N PHE A 160 -4.22 27.75 5.17
CA PHE A 160 -3.29 28.37 6.12
C PHE A 160 -1.95 28.77 5.50
N GLY A 161 -1.75 28.56 4.20
CA GLY A 161 -0.50 28.87 3.52
C GLY A 161 0.71 28.03 3.99
N VAL A 162 0.48 26.89 4.64
CA VAL A 162 1.56 26.00 5.11
C VAL A 162 1.93 25.00 4.02
N GLU A 163 3.19 24.54 4.03
CA GLU A 163 3.60 23.50 3.10
C GLU A 163 2.89 22.17 3.42
N SER A 164 2.44 21.49 2.38
CA SER A 164 1.66 20.25 2.46
C SER A 164 2.33 19.17 3.30
N TYR A 165 3.65 19.03 3.18
CA TYR A 165 4.36 17.94 3.85
C TYR A 165 4.34 18.08 5.39
N LYS A 166 4.19 19.32 5.89
CA LYS A 166 4.09 19.62 7.34
C LYS A 166 2.72 19.23 7.92
N THR A 167 1.66 19.17 7.12
CA THR A 167 0.33 18.92 7.67
C THR A 167 0.13 17.50 8.18
N ILE A 168 0.91 16.52 7.71
CA ILE A 168 0.86 15.14 8.25
C ILE A 168 1.28 15.15 9.72
N LYS A 169 2.28 15.95 10.10
CA LYS A 169 2.69 16.17 11.50
C LYS A 169 1.58 16.88 12.29
N LEU A 170 0.97 17.91 11.72
CA LEU A 170 -0.15 18.63 12.35
C LEU A 170 -1.39 17.72 12.58
N GLY A 171 -1.58 16.73 11.71
CA GLY A 171 -2.63 15.72 11.85
C GLY A 171 -2.57 15.00 13.20
N TYR A 172 -1.38 14.68 13.72
CA TYR A 172 -1.24 14.07 15.05
C TYR A 172 -1.84 14.97 16.13
N PHE A 173 -1.55 16.27 16.12
CA PHE A 173 -2.04 17.19 17.15
C PHE A 173 -3.57 17.31 17.15
N VAL A 174 -4.16 17.49 15.97
CA VAL A 174 -5.63 17.57 15.82
C VAL A 174 -6.28 16.28 16.32
N ILE A 175 -5.69 15.14 15.99
CA ILE A 175 -6.22 13.84 16.39
C ILE A 175 -6.13 13.65 17.88
N TYR A 176 -4.95 13.77 18.50
CA TYR A 176 -4.83 13.51 19.94
C TYR A 176 -5.60 14.54 20.79
N ALA A 177 -5.87 15.73 20.26
CA ALA A 177 -6.74 16.70 20.90
C ALA A 177 -8.23 16.29 20.89
N LEU A 178 -8.74 15.79 19.76
CA LEU A 178 -10.18 15.56 19.54
C LEU A 178 -10.62 14.11 19.72
N TYR A 179 -9.74 13.17 19.45
CA TYR A 179 -10.05 11.75 19.36
C TYR A 179 -10.52 11.12 20.67
N PRO A 180 -9.89 11.38 21.85
CA PRO A 180 -10.38 10.84 23.13
C PRO A 180 -11.80 11.33 23.46
N LEU A 181 -12.07 12.61 23.21
CA LEU A 181 -13.37 13.24 23.45
C LEU A 181 -14.43 12.67 22.50
N THR A 182 -14.09 12.52 21.23
CA THR A 182 -14.99 11.96 20.20
C THR A 182 -15.41 10.54 20.57
N LEU A 183 -14.45 9.69 20.95
CA LEU A 183 -14.75 8.33 21.43
C LEU A 183 -15.67 8.34 22.65
N TYR A 184 -15.43 9.21 23.63
CA TYR A 184 -16.28 9.31 24.82
C TYR A 184 -17.73 9.67 24.49
N PHE A 185 -17.95 10.66 23.62
CA PHE A 185 -19.31 11.08 23.25
C PHE A 185 -20.04 10.03 22.42
N VAL A 186 -19.35 9.43 21.45
CA VAL A 186 -19.91 8.40 20.58
C VAL A 186 -20.23 7.14 21.39
N TRP A 187 -19.31 6.64 22.21
CA TRP A 187 -19.57 5.50 23.09
C TRP A 187 -20.57 5.82 24.20
N GLY A 188 -20.67 7.08 24.62
CA GLY A 188 -21.71 7.53 25.55
C GLY A 188 -23.13 7.35 25.03
N LYS A 189 -23.30 7.21 23.70
CA LYS A 189 -24.59 6.85 23.09
C LYS A 189 -24.91 5.36 23.22
N LEU A 190 -23.93 4.49 23.48
CA LEU A 190 -24.10 3.04 23.53
C LEU A 190 -23.90 2.44 24.92
N ALA A 191 -23.01 3.01 25.72
CA ALA A 191 -22.56 2.46 27.00
C ALA A 191 -22.80 3.44 28.16
N SER A 192 -22.51 3.01 29.39
CA SER A 192 -22.48 3.91 30.54
C SER A 192 -21.34 4.92 30.40
N LYS A 193 -21.44 6.08 31.07
CA LYS A 193 -20.38 7.10 31.04
C LYS A 193 -19.01 6.56 31.49
N THR A 194 -18.99 5.70 32.50
CA THR A 194 -17.76 5.04 32.97
C THR A 194 -17.16 4.11 31.90
N ALA A 195 -17.99 3.32 31.21
CA ALA A 195 -17.52 2.46 30.12
C ALA A 195 -17.03 3.27 28.92
N ALA A 196 -17.77 4.31 28.52
CA ALA A 196 -17.35 5.23 27.46
C ALA A 196 -16.01 5.91 27.78
N PHE A 197 -15.82 6.33 29.05
CA PHE A 197 -14.54 6.86 29.52
C PHE A 197 -13.43 5.81 29.45
N SER A 198 -13.65 4.61 29.99
CA SER A 198 -12.63 3.56 29.99
C SER A 198 -12.24 3.14 28.57
N ILE A 199 -13.20 3.08 27.64
CA ILE A 199 -12.92 2.83 26.22
C ILE A 199 -12.06 3.96 25.63
N ALA A 200 -12.52 5.21 25.74
CA ALA A 200 -11.78 6.36 25.22
C ALA A 200 -10.38 6.47 25.81
N PHE A 201 -10.24 6.23 27.12
CA PHE A 201 -8.95 6.26 27.80
C PHE A 201 -8.05 5.13 27.30
N LEU A 202 -8.49 3.87 27.32
CA LEU A 202 -7.63 2.73 26.97
C LEU A 202 -7.27 2.69 25.48
N THR A 203 -8.20 3.04 24.58
CA THR A 203 -7.94 3.09 23.13
C THR A 203 -6.82 4.08 22.76
N ILE A 204 -6.62 5.12 23.57
CA ILE A 204 -5.60 6.15 23.33
C ILE A 204 -4.36 5.90 24.19
N PHE A 205 -4.55 5.53 25.45
CA PHE A 205 -3.48 5.36 26.41
C PHE A 205 -2.65 4.10 26.14
N LEU A 206 -3.26 3.00 25.71
CA LEU A 206 -2.56 1.75 25.35
C LEU A 206 -1.98 1.77 23.92
N ARG A 207 -1.87 2.96 23.31
CA ARG A 207 -1.56 3.10 21.88
C ARG A 207 -0.48 2.13 21.40
N ASP A 208 -0.63 1.66 20.18
CA ASP A 208 0.41 0.93 19.49
C ASP A 208 1.17 1.86 18.52
N ILE A 209 2.26 1.33 17.96
CA ILE A 209 3.03 2.01 16.91
C ILE A 209 2.19 2.32 15.66
N HIS A 210 1.03 1.68 15.48
CA HIS A 210 0.17 1.92 14.33
C HIS A 210 -0.69 3.18 14.51
N LEU A 211 -1.13 3.52 15.73
CA LEU A 211 -1.65 4.86 15.99
C LEU A 211 -0.58 5.92 15.64
N ASP A 212 0.69 5.62 15.89
CA ASP A 212 1.79 6.56 15.63
C ASP A 212 2.23 6.63 14.15
N TYR A 213 1.79 5.70 13.30
CA TYR A 213 2.22 5.60 11.90
C TYR A 213 1.09 5.77 10.88
N VAL A 214 -0.10 5.29 11.22
CA VAL A 214 -1.30 5.21 10.37
C VAL A 214 -2.54 5.57 11.18
N TYR A 215 -2.46 6.69 11.90
CA TYR A 215 -3.52 7.16 12.80
C TYR A 215 -4.92 7.21 12.17
N TYR A 216 -5.04 7.51 10.87
CA TYR A 216 -6.34 7.57 10.19
C TYR A 216 -7.01 6.18 10.09
N GLU A 217 -6.22 5.10 9.91
CA GLU A 217 -6.71 3.72 9.93
C GLU A 217 -7.13 3.30 11.34
N HIS A 218 -6.38 3.73 12.35
CA HIS A 218 -6.70 3.45 13.75
C HIS A 218 -7.97 4.17 14.21
N ILE A 219 -8.13 5.46 13.86
CA ILE A 219 -9.33 6.24 14.25
C ILE A 219 -10.57 5.66 13.61
N THR A 220 -10.50 5.33 12.32
CA THR A 220 -11.63 4.69 11.63
C THR A 220 -11.95 3.34 12.24
N ALA A 221 -10.96 2.54 12.66
CA ALA A 221 -11.20 1.27 13.36
C ALA A 221 -12.00 1.47 14.64
N ALA A 222 -11.59 2.44 15.47
CA ALA A 222 -12.24 2.68 16.76
C ALA A 222 -13.62 3.32 16.64
N LEU A 223 -13.85 4.18 15.64
CA LEU A 223 -15.14 4.83 15.38
C LEU A 223 -16.11 3.93 14.59
N PHE A 224 -15.58 3.02 13.78
CA PHE A 224 -16.38 2.05 13.03
C PHE A 224 -17.21 1.18 13.96
N ILE A 225 -16.66 0.74 15.09
CA ILE A 225 -17.35 -0.18 16.01
C ILE A 225 -18.63 0.44 16.61
N PRO A 226 -18.60 1.61 17.26
CA PRO A 226 -19.82 2.20 17.77
C PRO A 226 -20.76 2.65 16.65
N TRP A 227 -20.25 3.08 15.49
CA TRP A 227 -21.08 3.34 14.32
C TRP A 227 -21.83 2.07 13.87
N TRP A 228 -21.12 0.96 13.72
CA TRP A 228 -21.64 -0.34 13.32
C TRP A 228 -22.68 -0.84 14.33
N LEU A 229 -22.35 -0.80 15.63
CA LEU A 229 -23.26 -1.23 16.68
C LEU A 229 -24.53 -0.36 16.74
N HIS A 230 -24.42 0.96 16.49
CA HIS A 230 -25.54 1.88 16.56
C HIS A 230 -26.43 1.83 15.31
N PHE A 231 -25.86 1.93 14.12
CA PHE A 231 -26.61 2.10 12.87
C PHE A 231 -26.89 0.78 12.14
N ILE A 232 -25.99 -0.19 12.21
CA ILE A 232 -26.15 -1.48 11.49
C ILE A 232 -26.71 -2.56 12.40
N GLU A 233 -26.24 -2.66 13.64
CA GLU A 233 -26.73 -3.66 14.59
C GLU A 233 -27.96 -3.22 15.38
N ASP A 234 -28.27 -1.93 15.34
CA ASP A 234 -29.35 -1.25 16.04
C ASP A 234 -29.56 -1.77 17.48
N ILE A 235 -28.47 -1.82 18.26
CA ILE A 235 -28.49 -2.45 19.59
C ILE A 235 -29.34 -1.71 20.64
N LYS A 236 -29.92 -0.55 20.29
CA LYS A 236 -30.67 0.31 21.22
C LYS A 236 -32.10 0.64 20.79
N SER A 237 -32.47 0.59 19.50
CA SER A 237 -33.82 1.00 19.11
C SER A 237 -34.86 -0.07 19.39
N LYS A 238 -36.05 0.39 19.79
CA LYS A 238 -37.32 -0.35 19.69
C LYS A 238 -38.36 0.38 18.84
N GLU A 239 -37.99 1.53 18.25
CA GLU A 239 -38.90 2.45 17.56
C GLU A 239 -38.63 2.46 16.05
N LYS A 240 -39.68 2.79 15.27
CA LYS A 240 -39.58 3.00 13.82
C LYS A 240 -38.62 4.16 13.53
N LYS A 241 -37.65 3.93 12.64
CA LYS A 241 -36.68 4.95 12.21
C LYS A 241 -37.22 5.74 11.02
N SER A 242 -36.99 7.05 11.02
CA SER A 242 -37.23 7.90 9.86
C SER A 242 -36.15 7.72 8.79
N MET A 243 -36.43 8.12 7.55
CA MET A 243 -35.43 8.10 6.47
C MET A 243 -34.18 8.92 6.81
N GLY A 244 -34.34 10.04 7.53
CA GLY A 244 -33.23 10.89 7.97
C GLY A 244 -32.24 10.17 8.89
N TRP A 245 -32.69 9.20 9.70
CA TRP A 245 -31.78 8.41 10.53
C TRP A 245 -30.89 7.47 9.69
N TYR A 246 -31.46 6.83 8.67
CA TYR A 246 -30.71 5.98 7.74
C TYR A 246 -29.73 6.80 6.90
N ALA A 247 -30.16 7.97 6.41
CA ALA A 247 -29.31 8.88 5.66
C ALA A 247 -28.15 9.41 6.53
N LEU A 248 -28.40 9.77 7.80
CA LEU A 248 -27.35 10.17 8.73
C LEU A 248 -26.36 9.02 9.00
N GLY A 249 -26.87 7.81 9.25
CA GLY A 249 -26.04 6.63 9.43
C GLY A 249 -25.17 6.35 8.20
N GLY A 250 -25.74 6.47 7.01
CA GLY A 250 -25.03 6.31 5.75
C GLY A 250 -24.00 7.41 5.50
N PHE A 251 -24.32 8.66 5.82
CA PHE A 251 -23.38 9.79 5.69
C PHE A 251 -22.16 9.60 6.60
N LEU A 252 -22.38 9.28 7.88
CA LEU A 252 -21.27 8.98 8.80
C LEU A 252 -20.49 7.74 8.37
N GLY A 253 -21.17 6.73 7.83
CA GLY A 253 -20.55 5.56 7.21
C GLY A 253 -19.66 5.94 6.03
N ALA A 254 -20.10 6.88 5.18
CA ALA A 254 -19.34 7.35 4.03
C ALA A 254 -18.08 8.12 4.43
N LEU A 255 -18.14 8.93 5.49
CA LEU A 255 -16.95 9.59 6.05
C LEU A 255 -15.92 8.57 6.53
N LEU A 256 -16.37 7.51 7.23
CA LEU A 256 -15.49 6.42 7.66
C LEU A 256 -14.91 5.68 6.45
N PHE A 257 -15.75 5.34 5.46
CA PHE A 257 -15.36 4.62 4.25
C PHE A 257 -14.31 5.37 3.43
N MET A 258 -14.52 6.68 3.19
CA MET A 258 -13.59 7.54 2.45
C MET A 258 -12.33 7.90 3.25
N THR A 259 -12.32 7.64 4.56
CA THR A 259 -11.11 7.76 5.39
C THR A 259 -10.33 6.44 5.42
N TYR A 260 -11.01 5.31 5.59
CA TYR A 260 -10.46 3.96 5.47
C TYR A 260 -11.57 2.89 5.44
N TYR A 261 -11.68 2.15 4.35
CA TYR A 261 -12.82 1.24 4.10
C TYR A 261 -12.65 -0.21 4.60
N TYR A 262 -11.45 -0.63 5.02
CA TYR A 262 -11.15 -2.05 5.26
C TYR A 262 -12.10 -2.72 6.28
N TRP A 263 -12.54 -1.97 7.30
CA TRP A 263 -13.43 -2.46 8.36
C TRP A 263 -14.82 -2.87 7.86
N PHE A 264 -15.27 -2.32 6.73
CA PHE A 264 -16.56 -2.64 6.15
C PHE A 264 -16.62 -4.10 5.66
N PHE A 265 -15.51 -4.67 5.17
CA PHE A 265 -15.46 -6.09 4.81
C PHE A 265 -15.66 -7.00 6.03
N ILE A 266 -15.07 -6.63 7.16
CA ILE A 266 -15.23 -7.35 8.44
C ILE A 266 -16.67 -7.23 8.93
N GLY A 267 -17.26 -6.04 8.83
CA GLY A 267 -18.67 -5.80 9.13
C GLY A 267 -19.59 -6.66 8.27
N LEU A 268 -19.44 -6.65 6.95
CA LEU A 268 -20.23 -7.46 6.03
C LEU A 268 -20.11 -8.96 6.34
N LEU A 269 -18.89 -9.46 6.58
CA LEU A 269 -18.68 -10.85 6.99
C LEU A 269 -19.37 -11.18 8.32
N SER A 270 -19.41 -10.24 9.27
CA SER A 270 -20.13 -10.43 10.54
C SER A 270 -21.65 -10.55 10.37
N ILE A 271 -22.21 -9.92 9.35
CA ILE A 271 -23.62 -10.11 8.96
C ILE A 271 -23.81 -11.54 8.48
N VAL A 272 -22.99 -11.99 7.53
CA VAL A 272 -23.04 -13.34 6.95
C VAL A 272 -22.87 -14.42 8.02
N LEU A 273 -21.79 -14.39 8.80
CA LEU A 273 -21.49 -15.40 9.82
C LEU A 273 -22.62 -15.56 10.84
N ARG A 274 -23.21 -14.45 11.27
CA ARG A 274 -24.33 -14.47 12.21
C ARG A 274 -25.58 -15.10 11.62
N TYR A 275 -25.88 -14.88 10.34
CA TYR A 275 -27.00 -15.53 9.68
C TYR A 275 -26.75 -17.03 9.48
N ILE A 276 -25.52 -17.42 9.14
CA ILE A 276 -25.08 -18.83 9.14
C ILE A 276 -25.27 -19.45 10.52
N LEU A 277 -24.80 -18.79 11.59
CA LEU A 277 -24.98 -19.29 12.96
C LEU A 277 -26.46 -19.43 13.34
N LYS A 278 -27.31 -18.46 13.00
CA LYS A 278 -28.76 -18.58 13.25
C LYS A 278 -29.39 -19.75 12.49
N PHE A 279 -28.97 -19.97 11.25
CA PHE A 279 -29.43 -21.07 10.42
C PHE A 279 -29.03 -22.42 11.01
N ILE A 280 -27.76 -22.58 11.41
CA ILE A 280 -27.24 -23.79 12.07
C ILE A 280 -27.97 -24.05 13.39
N LEU A 281 -28.28 -23.00 14.16
CA LEU A 281 -29.04 -23.09 15.41
C LEU A 281 -30.55 -23.31 15.21
N GLY A 282 -31.01 -23.58 13.98
CA GLY A 282 -32.42 -23.89 13.68
C GLY A 282 -33.37 -22.70 13.71
N ASN A 283 -32.89 -21.48 13.97
CA ASN A 283 -33.72 -20.29 13.96
C ASN A 283 -33.88 -19.79 12.51
N ARG A 284 -34.98 -20.15 11.84
CA ARG A 284 -35.26 -19.73 10.45
C ARG A 284 -36.05 -18.42 10.33
N GLU A 285 -36.51 -17.83 11.43
CA GLU A 285 -37.33 -16.61 11.42
C GLU A 285 -36.59 -15.40 10.84
N PHE A 286 -35.25 -15.40 10.88
CA PHE A 286 -34.46 -14.31 10.34
C PHE A 286 -34.63 -14.11 8.83
N LEU A 287 -34.99 -15.17 8.09
CA LEU A 287 -35.20 -15.12 6.64
C LEU A 287 -36.40 -14.24 6.27
N LYS A 288 -37.30 -14.00 7.22
CA LYS A 288 -38.49 -13.13 7.05
C LYS A 288 -38.29 -11.70 7.59
N SER A 289 -37.10 -11.36 8.11
CA SER A 289 -36.92 -10.15 8.93
C SER A 289 -36.74 -8.84 8.13
N SER A 290 -37.52 -7.81 8.49
CA SER A 290 -37.31 -6.40 8.07
C SER A 290 -35.93 -5.85 8.42
N LEU A 291 -35.28 -6.44 9.42
CA LEU A 291 -33.98 -6.04 9.96
C LEU A 291 -32.84 -6.13 8.94
N LEU A 292 -32.92 -7.01 7.92
CA LEU A 292 -31.91 -7.02 6.85
C LEU A 292 -32.08 -5.82 5.92
N LYS A 293 -33.33 -5.41 5.64
CA LYS A 293 -33.63 -4.24 4.79
C LYS A 293 -33.07 -2.96 5.39
N GLU A 294 -33.23 -2.78 6.71
CA GLU A 294 -32.75 -1.60 7.43
C GLU A 294 -31.22 -1.48 7.37
N LYS A 295 -30.50 -2.60 7.52
CA LYS A 295 -29.04 -2.66 7.37
C LYS A 295 -28.59 -2.30 5.97
N ILE A 296 -29.23 -2.91 4.97
CA ILE A 296 -28.95 -2.63 3.56
C ILE A 296 -29.20 -1.15 3.27
N LEU A 297 -30.24 -0.54 3.84
CA LEU A 297 -30.54 0.87 3.62
C LEU A 297 -29.42 1.80 4.11
N VAL A 298 -28.85 1.57 5.30
CA VAL A 298 -27.68 2.35 5.79
C VAL A 298 -26.46 2.13 4.89
N LEU A 299 -26.21 0.89 4.45
CA LEU A 299 -25.08 0.55 3.58
C LEU A 299 -25.24 1.15 2.18
N VAL A 300 -26.46 1.19 1.64
CA VAL A 300 -26.78 1.85 0.37
C VAL A 300 -26.55 3.36 0.48
N TRP A 301 -27.03 4.01 1.54
CA TRP A 301 -26.72 5.42 1.77
C TRP A 301 -25.21 5.66 1.95
N THR A 302 -24.50 4.75 2.60
CA THR A 302 -23.03 4.79 2.71
C THR A 302 -22.39 4.74 1.32
N ALA A 303 -22.82 3.82 0.46
CA ALA A 303 -22.33 3.70 -0.91
C ALA A 303 -22.65 4.94 -1.75
N ILE A 304 -23.87 5.50 -1.64
CA ILE A 304 -24.27 6.71 -2.37
C ILE A 304 -23.40 7.91 -1.95
N PHE A 305 -23.28 8.19 -0.65
CA PHE A 305 -22.50 9.35 -0.19
C PHE A 305 -20.99 9.20 -0.41
N SER A 306 -20.47 7.97 -0.52
CA SER A 306 -19.06 7.72 -0.84
C SER A 306 -18.80 7.49 -2.34
N ALA A 307 -19.82 7.59 -3.19
CA ALA A 307 -19.70 7.34 -4.64
C ALA A 307 -18.68 8.25 -5.32
N ILE A 308 -18.52 9.48 -4.84
CA ILE A 308 -17.48 10.41 -5.32
C ILE A 308 -16.06 9.82 -5.26
N TYR A 309 -15.81 8.84 -4.39
CA TYR A 309 -14.54 8.14 -4.28
C TYR A 309 -14.54 6.79 -5.03
N TRP A 310 -15.44 5.87 -4.67
CA TRP A 310 -15.33 4.48 -5.17
C TRP A 310 -15.82 4.31 -6.61
N LEU A 311 -16.76 5.13 -7.08
CA LEU A 311 -17.33 4.97 -8.42
C LEU A 311 -16.31 5.31 -9.51
N PRO A 312 -15.57 6.43 -9.47
CA PRO A 312 -14.48 6.68 -10.40
C PRO A 312 -13.42 5.57 -10.39
N LEU A 313 -13.07 5.08 -9.20
CA LEU A 313 -12.11 3.96 -9.06
C LEU A 313 -12.63 2.69 -9.76
N LEU A 314 -13.90 2.32 -9.55
CA LEU A 314 -14.51 1.18 -10.22
C LEU A 314 -14.55 1.36 -11.75
N ILE A 315 -14.91 2.55 -12.24
CA ILE A 315 -14.90 2.86 -13.67
C ILE A 315 -13.49 2.70 -14.24
N SER A 316 -12.46 3.17 -13.54
CA SER A 316 -11.06 3.03 -13.99
C SER A 316 -10.64 1.55 -14.08
N ILE A 317 -11.06 0.72 -13.12
CA ILE A 317 -10.77 -0.71 -13.09
C ILE A 317 -11.50 -1.44 -14.24
N ILE A 318 -12.75 -1.09 -14.52
CA ILE A 318 -13.51 -1.67 -15.64
C ILE A 318 -12.87 -1.27 -16.98
N ARG A 319 -12.47 0.00 -17.13
CA ARG A 319 -11.92 0.52 -18.39
C ARG A 319 -10.50 0.04 -18.68
N TYR A 320 -9.63 -0.02 -17.67
CA TYR A 320 -8.20 -0.27 -17.85
C TYR A 320 -7.72 -1.61 -17.28
N GLY A 321 -8.60 -2.37 -16.63
CA GLY A 321 -8.26 -3.57 -15.88
C GLY A 321 -7.75 -3.27 -14.47
N SER A 322 -7.46 -4.34 -13.71
CA SER A 322 -6.91 -4.24 -12.35
C SER A 322 -5.68 -5.12 -12.19
N GLU A 323 -4.56 -4.49 -11.88
CA GLU A 323 -3.30 -5.11 -11.56
C GLU A 323 -2.85 -4.64 -10.16
N SER A 324 -3.21 -5.39 -9.12
CA SER A 324 -2.79 -5.07 -7.76
C SER A 324 -1.44 -5.69 -7.44
N MET A 325 -0.41 -4.86 -7.37
CA MET A 325 0.87 -5.28 -6.79
C MET A 325 0.79 -5.38 -5.26
N GLN A 326 -0.14 -4.68 -4.62
CA GLN A 326 -0.33 -4.75 -3.16
C GLN A 326 -0.75 -6.14 -2.70
N SER A 327 -1.56 -6.86 -3.48
CA SER A 327 -1.96 -8.23 -3.10
C SER A 327 -0.77 -9.20 -2.99
N LYS A 328 0.36 -8.87 -3.63
CA LYS A 328 1.59 -9.66 -3.56
C LYS A 328 2.44 -9.34 -2.32
N TRP A 329 2.08 -8.31 -1.54
CA TRP A 329 2.82 -7.88 -0.35
C TRP A 329 2.47 -8.74 0.86
N PHE A 330 3.24 -9.81 1.06
CA PHE A 330 3.05 -10.74 2.17
C PHE A 330 4.41 -11.09 2.79
N HIS A 331 4.62 -10.87 4.09
CA HIS A 331 5.86 -11.28 4.76
C HIS A 331 5.64 -12.53 5.59
N LYS A 332 6.67 -13.38 5.69
CA LYS A 332 6.66 -14.58 6.55
C LYS A 332 6.32 -14.25 8.01
N GLY A 333 6.74 -13.09 8.50
CA GLY A 333 6.39 -12.62 9.85
C GLY A 333 4.89 -12.48 10.10
N TYR A 334 4.08 -12.32 9.05
CA TYR A 334 2.63 -12.26 9.17
C TYR A 334 1.98 -13.62 9.32
N LEU A 335 2.69 -14.74 9.19
CA LEU A 335 2.13 -16.08 9.41
C LEU A 335 1.83 -16.34 10.89
N ALA A 336 2.60 -15.74 11.79
CA ALA A 336 2.42 -15.90 13.23
C ALA A 336 1.11 -15.22 13.69
N LEU A 337 0.21 -16.00 14.28
CA LEU A 337 -0.97 -15.47 14.97
C LEU A 337 -0.57 -15.01 16.38
N ASN A 338 0.07 -13.85 16.47
CA ASN A 338 0.43 -13.24 17.75
C ASN A 338 -0.73 -12.38 18.24
N LEU A 339 -1.66 -12.98 18.97
CA LEU A 339 -2.69 -12.22 19.67
C LEU A 339 -2.02 -11.36 20.76
N PRO A 340 -2.47 -10.11 20.98
CA PRO A 340 -1.78 -9.15 21.85
C PRO A 340 -1.93 -9.44 23.35
N PHE A 341 -2.20 -10.70 23.73
CA PHE A 341 -2.20 -11.15 25.12
C PHE A 341 -1.31 -12.37 25.39
N PHE A 342 -0.53 -12.82 24.40
CA PHE A 342 0.42 -13.94 24.58
C PHE A 342 1.79 -13.51 25.12
N GLY A 343 2.11 -12.22 25.15
CA GLY A 343 3.36 -11.69 25.71
C GLY A 343 3.33 -11.48 27.22
N PHE A 344 2.15 -11.59 27.86
CA PHE A 344 1.94 -11.43 29.31
C PHE A 344 2.47 -10.12 29.91
N SER A 345 2.55 -9.06 29.09
CA SER A 345 2.82 -7.70 29.57
C SER A 345 1.64 -7.13 30.39
N ALA A 346 1.85 -6.01 31.07
CA ALA A 346 0.74 -5.34 31.77
C ALA A 346 -0.39 -4.90 30.82
N VAL A 347 -0.05 -4.54 29.57
CA VAL A 347 -0.99 -4.19 28.51
C VAL A 347 -1.77 -5.42 28.04
N ASP A 348 -1.07 -6.54 27.87
CA ASP A 348 -1.63 -7.84 27.49
C ASP A 348 -2.69 -8.31 28.49
N LEU A 349 -2.44 -8.13 29.79
CA LEU A 349 -3.41 -8.44 30.85
C LEU A 349 -4.67 -7.58 30.75
N VAL A 350 -4.54 -6.32 30.33
CA VAL A 350 -5.69 -5.43 30.10
C VAL A 350 -6.49 -5.92 28.89
N TYR A 351 -5.85 -6.35 27.79
CA TYR A 351 -6.52 -6.96 26.65
C TYR A 351 -7.20 -8.28 27.01
N LEU A 352 -6.54 -9.13 27.81
CA LEU A 352 -7.11 -10.38 28.31
C LEU A 352 -8.37 -10.14 29.16
N LEU A 353 -8.36 -9.12 30.02
CA LEU A 353 -9.55 -8.73 30.79
C LEU A 353 -10.74 -8.38 29.88
N GLY A 354 -10.48 -7.68 28.77
CA GLY A 354 -11.48 -7.35 27.76
C GLY A 354 -12.02 -8.57 27.04
N PHE A 355 -11.14 -9.50 26.68
CA PHE A 355 -11.52 -10.76 26.05
C PHE A 355 -12.39 -11.62 26.98
N ILE A 356 -11.99 -11.78 28.25
CA ILE A 356 -12.76 -12.49 29.28
C ILE A 356 -14.14 -11.83 29.47
N TYR A 357 -14.20 -10.49 29.51
CA TYR A 357 -15.46 -9.76 29.60
C TYR A 357 -16.43 -10.17 28.48
N LEU A 358 -15.97 -10.24 27.23
CA LEU A 358 -16.81 -10.61 26.09
C LEU A 358 -17.32 -12.04 26.19
N ILE A 359 -16.48 -12.99 26.62
CA ILE A 359 -16.89 -14.39 26.80
C ILE A 359 -17.94 -14.50 27.90
N VAL A 360 -17.66 -13.96 29.09
CA VAL A 360 -18.57 -14.04 30.24
C VAL A 360 -19.91 -13.36 29.97
N ARG A 361 -19.90 -12.30 29.15
CA ARG A 361 -21.08 -11.49 28.85
C ARG A 361 -21.62 -11.72 27.44
N PHE A 362 -21.22 -12.80 26.77
CA PHE A 362 -21.60 -13.11 25.38
C PHE A 362 -23.13 -13.15 25.19
N LYS A 363 -23.87 -13.65 26.19
CA LYS A 363 -25.35 -13.71 26.13
C LYS A 363 -26.03 -12.33 26.01
N LYS A 364 -25.33 -11.22 26.28
CA LYS A 364 -25.88 -9.88 26.05
C LYS A 364 -25.79 -9.52 24.57
N ILE A 365 -26.86 -8.97 24.00
CA ILE A 365 -26.98 -8.73 22.56
C ILE A 365 -25.80 -7.93 21.99
N HIS A 366 -25.40 -6.82 22.62
CA HIS A 366 -24.29 -6.00 22.15
C HIS A 366 -22.95 -6.74 22.17
N ASN A 367 -22.72 -7.59 23.19
CA ASN A 367 -21.49 -8.36 23.32
C ASN A 367 -21.43 -9.52 22.33
N SER A 368 -22.53 -10.23 22.06
CA SER A 368 -22.55 -11.24 21.01
C SER A 368 -22.36 -10.63 19.62
N ARG A 369 -22.98 -9.47 19.32
CA ARG A 369 -22.72 -8.75 18.06
C ARG A 369 -21.24 -8.38 17.91
N TYR A 370 -20.66 -7.82 18.95
CA TYR A 370 -19.26 -7.43 18.92
C TYR A 370 -18.29 -8.63 18.84
N ALA A 371 -18.58 -9.71 19.57
CA ALA A 371 -17.79 -10.93 19.51
C ALA A 371 -17.86 -11.61 18.13
N ILE A 372 -19.01 -11.58 17.45
CA ILE A 372 -19.11 -12.08 16.06
C ILE A 372 -18.32 -11.18 15.09
N LEU A 373 -18.30 -9.86 15.30
CA LEU A 373 -17.45 -8.95 14.52
C LEU A 373 -15.97 -9.32 14.68
N LEU A 374 -15.50 -9.56 15.91
CA LEU A 374 -14.13 -10.05 16.17
C LEU A 374 -13.87 -11.42 15.55
N LEU A 375 -14.82 -12.35 15.64
CA LEU A 375 -14.71 -13.66 15.00
C LEU A 375 -14.56 -13.54 13.48
N SER A 376 -15.24 -12.56 12.87
CA SER A 376 -15.14 -12.29 11.43
C SER A 376 -13.72 -11.93 11.01
N MET A 377 -12.96 -11.28 11.88
CA MET A 377 -11.55 -10.99 11.64
C MET A 377 -10.70 -12.25 11.54
N LEU A 378 -10.93 -13.22 12.42
CA LEU A 378 -10.24 -14.50 12.42
C LEU A 378 -10.62 -15.35 11.20
N VAL A 379 -11.90 -15.32 10.81
CA VAL A 379 -12.37 -15.99 9.58
C VAL A 379 -11.75 -15.35 8.35
N LEU A 380 -11.67 -14.02 8.29
CA LEU A 380 -11.04 -13.32 7.16
C LEU A 380 -9.55 -13.61 7.07
N LEU A 381 -8.85 -13.70 8.22
CA LEU A 381 -7.46 -14.16 8.28
C LEU A 381 -7.30 -15.56 7.71
N LEU A 382 -8.19 -16.50 8.04
CA LEU A 382 -8.19 -17.85 7.48
C LEU A 382 -8.44 -17.85 5.97
N ILE A 383 -9.40 -17.04 5.49
CA ILE A 383 -9.65 -16.87 4.05
C ILE A 383 -8.39 -16.37 3.34
N ASP A 384 -7.69 -15.40 3.92
CA ASP A 384 -6.43 -14.91 3.36
C ASP A 384 -5.35 -15.99 3.32
N ARG A 385 -5.27 -16.88 4.33
CA ARG A 385 -4.36 -18.04 4.27
C ARG A 385 -4.65 -18.99 3.12
N LEU A 386 -5.92 -19.18 2.80
CA LEU A 386 -6.31 -19.99 1.63
C LEU A 386 -5.93 -19.26 0.32
N ILE A 387 -6.14 -17.95 0.26
CA ILE A 387 -5.72 -17.12 -0.90
C ILE A 387 -4.19 -17.06 -1.04
N ASN A 388 -3.45 -17.14 0.07
CA ASN A 388 -1.99 -17.19 0.07
C ASN A 388 -1.45 -18.44 -0.67
N LEU A 389 -2.24 -19.50 -0.80
CA LEU A 389 -1.88 -20.68 -1.62
C LEU A 389 -1.86 -20.38 -3.13
N THR A 390 -2.52 -19.31 -3.56
CA THR A 390 -2.54 -18.84 -4.96
C THR A 390 -1.61 -17.65 -5.20
N GLU A 391 -0.59 -17.47 -4.35
CA GLU A 391 0.41 -16.39 -4.44
C GLU A 391 -0.19 -14.96 -4.36
N SER A 392 -1.28 -14.81 -3.62
CA SER A 392 -1.99 -13.54 -3.45
C SER A 392 -2.37 -13.31 -1.98
N SER A 393 -2.81 -12.10 -1.65
CA SER A 393 -3.29 -11.74 -0.32
C SER A 393 -4.31 -10.61 -0.41
N ILE A 394 -5.33 -10.68 0.43
CA ILE A 394 -6.28 -9.59 0.70
C ILE A 394 -5.81 -8.67 1.85
N GLN A 395 -4.51 -8.71 2.19
CA GLN A 395 -3.85 -7.81 3.15
C GLN A 395 -4.36 -7.94 4.60
N THR A 396 -4.64 -9.16 5.07
CA THR A 396 -5.11 -9.36 6.47
C THR A 396 -4.07 -9.04 7.54
N ARG A 397 -2.82 -8.71 7.16
CA ARG A 397 -1.87 -8.06 8.07
C ARG A 397 -2.48 -6.86 8.78
N LYS A 398 -3.36 -6.09 8.11
CA LYS A 398 -4.06 -4.94 8.70
C LYS A 398 -4.96 -5.32 9.88
N ILE A 399 -5.48 -6.54 9.89
CA ILE A 399 -6.21 -7.09 11.03
C ILE A 399 -5.25 -7.29 12.20
N LEU A 400 -4.10 -7.94 11.96
CA LEU A 400 -3.11 -8.22 13.01
C LEU A 400 -2.55 -6.91 13.60
N GLU A 401 -2.24 -5.95 12.72
CA GLU A 401 -1.71 -4.62 13.07
C GLU A 401 -2.68 -3.80 13.93
N LEU A 402 -4.00 -3.92 13.74
CA LEU A 402 -5.00 -3.08 14.40
C LEU A 402 -5.96 -3.83 15.32
N LEU A 403 -5.81 -5.15 15.50
CA LEU A 403 -6.54 -5.94 16.49
C LEU A 403 -6.45 -5.35 17.92
N PRO A 404 -5.30 -4.80 18.39
CA PRO A 404 -5.23 -4.14 19.69
C PRO A 404 -6.28 -3.04 19.90
N VAL A 405 -6.65 -2.30 18.85
CA VAL A 405 -7.68 -1.26 18.90
C VAL A 405 -9.05 -1.83 19.28
N PHE A 406 -9.40 -2.96 18.67
CA PHE A 406 -10.67 -3.65 18.95
C PHE A 406 -10.66 -4.27 20.35
N LEU A 407 -9.52 -4.81 20.79
CA LEU A 407 -9.40 -5.35 22.14
C LEU A 407 -9.41 -4.26 23.21
N ALA A 408 -8.85 -3.08 22.95
CA ALA A 408 -8.92 -1.93 23.88
C ALA A 408 -10.38 -1.54 24.20
N ILE A 409 -11.29 -1.69 23.24
CA ILE A 409 -12.71 -1.41 23.43
C ILE A 409 -13.38 -2.43 24.36
N SER A 410 -13.13 -3.73 24.17
CA SER A 410 -13.65 -4.74 25.11
C SER A 410 -13.00 -4.62 26.49
N SER A 411 -11.72 -4.25 26.55
CA SER A 411 -11.02 -3.94 27.80
C SER A 411 -11.67 -2.76 28.53
N GLY A 412 -12.09 -1.72 27.81
CA GLY A 412 -12.81 -0.60 28.41
C GLY A 412 -14.12 -1.04 29.10
N PHE A 413 -14.87 -1.95 28.48
CA PHE A 413 -16.03 -2.56 29.12
C PHE A 413 -15.65 -3.44 30.32
N GLY A 414 -14.60 -4.26 30.20
CA GLY A 414 -14.09 -5.12 31.26
C GLY A 414 -13.65 -4.32 32.50
N VAL A 415 -12.84 -3.29 32.30
CA VAL A 415 -12.37 -2.37 33.36
C VAL A 415 -13.55 -1.64 34.01
N ALA A 416 -14.50 -1.14 33.24
CA ALA A 416 -15.68 -0.45 33.80
C ALA A 416 -16.56 -1.40 34.63
N LEU A 417 -16.73 -2.65 34.19
CA LEU A 417 -17.43 -3.67 34.98
C LEU A 417 -16.65 -4.01 36.25
N PHE A 418 -15.35 -4.24 36.15
CA PHE A 418 -14.49 -4.58 37.28
C PHE A 418 -14.51 -3.47 38.34
N TYR A 419 -14.36 -2.20 37.91
CA TYR A 419 -14.48 -1.04 38.80
C TYR A 419 -15.84 -0.97 39.48
N ARG A 420 -16.93 -1.26 38.76
CA ARG A 420 -18.27 -1.31 39.35
C ARG A 420 -18.39 -2.42 40.39
N VAL A 421 -17.83 -3.61 40.14
CA VAL A 421 -17.81 -4.72 41.10
C VAL A 421 -16.99 -4.35 42.35
N LEU A 422 -15.81 -3.76 42.18
CA LEU A 422 -15.00 -3.27 43.30
C LEU A 422 -15.77 -2.25 44.15
N LYS A 423 -16.41 -1.27 43.50
CA LYS A 423 -17.18 -0.24 44.19
C LYS A 423 -18.35 -0.81 45.00
N MET A 424 -19.05 -1.83 44.50
CA MET A 424 -20.27 -2.35 45.12
C MET A 424 -20.03 -3.54 46.05
N LYS A 425 -19.11 -4.44 45.71
CA LYS A 425 -18.90 -5.71 46.42
C LYS A 425 -17.60 -5.78 47.23
N LEU A 426 -16.56 -5.06 46.81
CA LEU A 426 -15.22 -5.14 47.43
C LEU A 426 -14.63 -3.75 47.71
N PRO A 427 -15.33 -2.86 48.44
CA PRO A 427 -14.94 -1.45 48.58
C PRO A 427 -13.56 -1.27 49.24
N ARG A 428 -13.14 -2.20 50.12
CA ARG A 428 -11.82 -2.21 50.77
C ARG A 428 -10.66 -2.34 49.78
N LEU A 429 -10.89 -2.97 48.62
CA LEU A 429 -9.86 -3.15 47.58
C LEU A 429 -9.79 -1.97 46.59
N ARG A 430 -10.72 -1.01 46.68
CA ARG A 430 -10.75 0.15 45.78
C ARG A 430 -9.47 1.01 45.85
N PRO A 431 -8.89 1.34 47.02
CA PRO A 431 -7.64 2.07 47.08
C PRO A 431 -6.49 1.33 46.41
N VAL A 432 -6.40 0.01 46.64
CA VAL A 432 -5.38 -0.85 46.01
C VAL A 432 -5.51 -0.81 44.49
N PHE A 433 -6.73 -0.96 43.96
CA PHE A 433 -6.97 -0.85 42.52
C PHE A 433 -6.56 0.52 41.95
N VAL A 434 -6.87 1.62 42.65
CA VAL A 434 -6.46 2.96 42.22
C VAL A 434 -4.94 3.10 42.20
N ILE A 435 -4.25 2.60 43.24
CA ILE A 435 -2.78 2.60 43.30
C ILE A 435 -2.20 1.79 42.13
N LEU A 436 -2.74 0.60 41.85
CA LEU A 436 -2.31 -0.21 40.71
C LEU A 436 -2.53 0.49 39.37
N VAL A 437 -3.66 1.19 39.20
CA VAL A 437 -3.93 1.98 37.98
C VAL A 437 -2.94 3.15 37.87
N VAL A 438 -2.65 3.87 38.96
CA VAL A 438 -1.67 4.96 38.94
C VAL A 438 -0.27 4.43 38.61
N PHE A 439 0.14 3.31 39.21
CA PHE A 439 1.41 2.66 38.91
C PHE A 439 1.46 2.20 37.44
N PHE A 440 0.39 1.60 36.93
CA PHE A 440 0.28 1.21 35.52
C PHE A 440 0.40 2.42 34.59
N VAL A 441 -0.33 3.50 34.88
CA VAL A 441 -0.28 4.75 34.10
C VAL A 441 1.11 5.36 34.14
N PHE A 442 1.78 5.34 35.29
CA PHE A 442 3.16 5.81 35.40
C PHE A 442 4.13 4.92 34.62
N TYR A 443 4.08 3.60 34.82
CA TYR A 443 4.97 2.65 34.15
C TYR A 443 4.82 2.69 32.63
N HIS A 444 3.59 2.50 32.12
CA HIS A 444 3.34 2.51 30.68
C HIS A 444 3.45 3.91 30.07
N GLY A 445 3.03 4.94 30.81
CA GLY A 445 3.19 6.32 30.37
C GLY A 445 4.65 6.71 30.19
N ASN A 446 5.57 6.17 31.02
CA ASN A 446 7.01 6.42 30.86
C ASN A 446 7.56 5.76 29.58
N SER A 447 7.04 4.60 29.16
CA SER A 447 7.49 3.95 27.93
C SER A 447 7.00 4.64 26.66
N HIS A 448 6.09 5.62 26.77
CA HIS A 448 5.61 6.38 25.61
C HIS A 448 6.71 7.19 24.90
N ALA A 449 7.80 7.54 25.59
CA ALA A 449 8.93 8.22 24.96
C ALA A 449 9.86 7.24 24.24
N ASP A 450 9.74 5.93 24.45
CA ASP A 450 10.63 4.91 23.91
C ASP A 450 10.47 4.73 22.39
N GLN A 451 9.41 5.30 21.82
CA GLN A 451 9.20 5.43 20.37
C GLN A 451 10.41 6.05 19.66
N ILE A 452 11.27 6.81 20.36
CA ILE A 452 12.52 7.31 19.77
C ILE A 452 13.48 6.22 19.29
N SER A 453 13.42 5.04 19.91
CA SER A 453 14.24 3.89 19.53
C SER A 453 13.80 3.28 18.19
N GLU A 454 12.60 3.64 17.73
CA GLU A 454 12.08 3.16 16.46
C GLU A 454 12.86 3.73 15.28
N SER A 455 13.30 2.84 14.39
CA SER A 455 13.99 3.21 13.16
C SER A 455 13.21 4.24 12.33
N LYS A 456 11.88 4.13 12.29
CA LYS A 456 11.01 5.07 11.57
C LYS A 456 11.03 6.49 12.17
N TYR A 457 11.14 6.60 13.48
CA TYR A 457 11.27 7.90 14.13
C TYR A 457 12.62 8.53 13.84
N GLN A 458 13.71 7.76 13.95
CA GLN A 458 15.06 8.24 13.66
C GLN A 458 15.20 8.71 12.20
N LYS A 459 14.57 8.01 11.25
CA LYS A 459 14.49 8.44 9.85
C LYS A 459 13.85 9.82 9.70
N ALA A 460 12.75 10.08 10.39
CA ALA A 460 12.08 11.38 10.35
C ALA A 460 12.94 12.51 10.92
N MET A 461 13.70 12.25 12.00
CA MET A 461 14.58 13.23 12.63
C MET A 461 15.81 13.58 11.79
N LYS A 462 16.32 12.63 11.01
CA LYS A 462 17.48 12.84 10.13
C LYS A 462 17.11 13.48 8.79
N LEU A 463 15.83 13.45 8.44
CA LEU A 463 15.36 13.90 7.14
C LEU A 463 15.30 15.43 7.05
N GLN A 464 15.79 15.97 5.94
CA GLN A 464 15.68 17.37 5.57
C GLN A 464 14.94 17.49 4.24
N VAL A 465 14.38 18.67 3.96
CA VAL A 465 13.78 18.95 2.65
C VAL A 465 14.90 18.96 1.60
N PRO A 466 14.78 18.22 0.48
CA PRO A 466 15.81 18.17 -0.55
C PRO A 466 15.74 19.42 -1.46
N VAL A 467 16.12 20.59 -0.91
CA VAL A 467 15.96 21.89 -1.57
C VAL A 467 16.67 21.93 -2.93
N GLU A 468 17.90 21.41 -3.01
CA GLU A 468 18.65 21.39 -4.26
C GLU A 468 18.01 20.52 -5.35
N ASP A 469 17.41 19.39 -4.96
CA ASP A 469 16.76 18.48 -5.92
C ASP A 469 15.43 19.07 -6.39
N ILE A 470 14.70 19.76 -5.50
CA ILE A 470 13.47 20.48 -5.85
C ILE A 470 13.77 21.65 -6.79
N ALA A 471 14.88 22.38 -6.58
CA ALA A 471 15.26 23.54 -7.39
C ALA A 471 15.42 23.21 -8.89
N VAL A 472 15.77 21.97 -9.24
CA VAL A 472 15.84 21.51 -10.64
C VAL A 472 14.51 21.71 -11.36
N PHE A 473 13.40 21.46 -10.67
CA PHE A 473 12.06 21.54 -11.27
C PHE A 473 11.61 22.99 -11.48
N GLU A 474 12.19 23.97 -10.79
CA GLU A 474 11.86 25.39 -10.97
C GLU A 474 12.22 25.92 -12.36
N SER A 475 13.10 25.20 -13.09
CA SER A 475 13.44 25.52 -14.49
C SER A 475 12.32 25.24 -15.49
N VAL A 476 11.24 24.55 -15.07
CA VAL A 476 10.14 24.13 -15.94
C VAL A 476 8.77 24.34 -15.31
N ASP A 477 7.72 24.40 -16.13
CA ASP A 477 6.35 24.27 -15.63
C ASP A 477 6.09 22.80 -15.27
N TYR A 478 6.31 22.42 -14.00
CA TYR A 478 6.10 21.04 -13.52
C TYR A 478 4.64 20.74 -13.14
N ARG A 479 3.79 21.76 -12.97
CA ARG A 479 2.49 21.62 -12.31
C ARG A 479 1.55 20.77 -13.18
N GLY A 480 1.17 19.60 -12.66
CA GLY A 480 0.27 18.69 -13.35
C GLY A 480 0.84 18.07 -14.63
N LYS A 481 2.17 18.16 -14.83
CA LYS A 481 2.89 17.52 -15.92
C LYS A 481 3.34 16.11 -15.54
N VAL A 482 3.64 15.30 -16.55
CA VAL A 482 4.05 13.91 -16.39
C VAL A 482 5.54 13.77 -16.67
N PHE A 483 6.26 13.21 -15.71
CA PHE A 483 7.70 13.00 -15.79
C PHE A 483 8.00 11.50 -15.95
N LEU A 484 8.90 11.16 -16.87
CA LEU A 484 9.63 9.90 -16.80
C LEU A 484 10.88 10.14 -15.96
N THR A 485 10.83 9.76 -14.69
CA THR A 485 11.88 10.06 -13.71
C THR A 485 11.97 9.04 -12.58
N ASP A 486 13.18 8.83 -12.06
CA ASP A 486 13.46 8.09 -10.82
C ASP A 486 13.53 8.99 -9.58
N HIS A 487 13.50 10.31 -9.76
CA HIS A 487 13.34 11.32 -8.73
C HIS A 487 11.92 11.29 -8.17
N TYR A 488 11.60 10.29 -7.34
CA TYR A 488 10.24 10.08 -6.85
C TYR A 488 9.92 10.78 -5.54
N LEU A 489 10.93 11.18 -4.78
CA LEU A 489 10.76 11.78 -3.46
C LEU A 489 10.25 13.21 -3.56
N GLU A 490 10.65 13.90 -4.62
CA GLU A 490 10.33 15.29 -4.96
C GLU A 490 8.82 15.49 -5.11
N ALA A 491 8.08 14.47 -5.57
CA ALA A 491 6.61 14.50 -5.61
C ALA A 491 5.95 14.63 -4.23
N SER A 492 6.69 14.38 -3.14
CA SER A 492 6.22 14.68 -1.78
C SER A 492 6.12 16.18 -1.51
N TYR A 493 6.85 16.99 -2.28
CA TYR A 493 7.00 18.44 -2.06
C TYR A 493 6.38 19.26 -3.20
N ILE A 494 6.41 18.75 -4.44
CA ILE A 494 5.88 19.42 -5.63
C ILE A 494 4.83 18.58 -6.39
N PRO A 495 3.80 19.21 -6.96
CA PRO A 495 2.64 18.55 -7.57
C PRO A 495 2.82 18.14 -9.06
N TYR A 496 3.75 17.23 -9.37
CA TYR A 496 3.83 16.57 -10.69
C TYR A 496 3.37 15.10 -10.63
N TYR A 497 3.24 14.47 -11.80
CA TYR A 497 2.85 13.07 -11.96
C TYR A 497 3.98 12.25 -12.59
N PHE A 498 3.97 10.94 -12.33
CA PHE A 498 4.91 10.00 -12.89
C PHE A 498 4.30 9.30 -14.10
N PHE A 499 5.10 9.08 -15.12
CA PHE A 499 4.75 8.12 -16.16
C PHE A 499 4.66 6.71 -15.58
N ILE A 500 5.53 6.36 -14.63
CA ILE A 500 5.51 5.09 -13.93
C ILE A 500 6.06 5.29 -12.51
N CYS A 501 5.43 4.66 -11.52
CA CYS A 501 5.92 4.76 -10.14
C CYS A 501 7.19 3.92 -9.92
N HIS A 502 8.11 4.39 -9.08
CA HIS A 502 9.35 3.66 -8.80
C HIS A 502 9.10 2.32 -8.09
N TRP A 503 8.09 2.25 -7.20
CA TRP A 503 7.80 1.08 -6.36
C TRP A 503 6.43 0.50 -6.70
N GLY A 504 6.42 -0.71 -7.27
CA GLY A 504 5.21 -1.37 -7.79
C GLY A 504 4.03 -1.47 -6.82
N PRO A 505 4.22 -1.77 -5.51
CA PRO A 505 3.12 -1.79 -4.53
C PRO A 505 2.41 -0.46 -4.34
N SER A 506 3.04 0.66 -4.72
CA SER A 506 2.41 1.97 -4.71
C SER A 506 1.74 2.34 -6.03
N ALA A 507 1.76 1.44 -7.02
CA ALA A 507 1.06 1.66 -8.27
C ALA A 507 -0.46 1.61 -8.06
N HIS A 508 -1.18 2.53 -8.69
CA HIS A 508 -2.63 2.44 -8.84
C HIS A 508 -2.97 1.13 -9.58
N THR A 509 -4.01 0.41 -9.17
CA THR A 509 -4.35 -0.90 -9.75
C THR A 509 -4.72 -0.82 -11.24
N ALA A 510 -5.40 0.25 -11.64
CA ALA A 510 -5.71 0.57 -13.04
C ALA A 510 -4.58 1.29 -13.81
N SER A 511 -3.37 1.41 -13.25
CA SER A 511 -2.25 2.13 -13.92
C SER A 511 -1.66 1.39 -15.11
N ARG A 512 -1.99 0.10 -15.27
CA ARG A 512 -1.38 -0.82 -16.25
C ARG A 512 0.14 -0.90 -16.06
N TYR A 513 0.58 -1.00 -14.80
CA TYR A 513 1.98 -0.92 -14.37
C TYR A 513 2.92 -1.82 -15.17
N ASN A 514 2.59 -3.11 -15.35
CA ASN A 514 3.44 -4.01 -16.13
C ASN A 514 3.45 -3.69 -17.63
N GLN A 515 2.35 -3.17 -18.20
CA GLN A 515 2.33 -2.73 -19.60
C GLN A 515 3.21 -1.50 -19.81
N ARG A 516 3.26 -0.56 -18.85
CA ARG A 516 4.19 0.57 -18.88
C ARG A 516 5.65 0.12 -18.81
N ILE A 517 5.95 -0.94 -18.03
CA ILE A 517 7.29 -1.56 -18.04
C ILE A 517 7.61 -2.14 -19.42
N SER A 518 6.67 -2.88 -20.02
CA SER A 518 6.85 -3.43 -21.37
C SER A 518 7.07 -2.33 -22.40
N PHE A 519 6.31 -1.23 -22.31
CA PHE A 519 6.48 -0.05 -23.16
C PHE A 519 7.87 0.58 -23.02
N LEU A 520 8.34 0.84 -21.80
CA LEU A 520 9.66 1.43 -21.60
C LEU A 520 10.80 0.49 -22.07
N ARG A 521 10.65 -0.82 -21.87
CA ARG A 521 11.58 -1.82 -22.43
C ARG A 521 11.55 -1.84 -23.95
N TYR A 522 10.37 -1.71 -24.56
CA TYR A 522 10.20 -1.60 -26.01
C TYR A 522 10.96 -0.37 -26.54
N LEU A 523 10.78 0.79 -25.92
CA LEU A 523 11.49 2.02 -26.30
C LEU A 523 13.01 1.87 -26.22
N GLY A 524 13.53 1.30 -25.13
CA GLY A 524 14.96 1.06 -24.96
C GLY A 524 15.54 0.04 -25.95
N ARG A 525 14.74 -0.93 -26.44
CA ARG A 525 15.18 -2.03 -27.31
C ARG A 525 15.05 -1.73 -28.80
N PHE A 526 13.90 -1.20 -29.21
CA PHE A 526 13.53 -1.06 -30.61
C PHE A 526 13.47 0.38 -31.09
N GLY A 527 13.33 1.34 -30.18
CA GLY A 527 13.17 2.74 -30.52
C GLY A 527 14.46 3.38 -31.06
N ASN A 528 14.32 4.14 -32.14
CA ASN A 528 15.28 5.16 -32.53
C ASN A 528 14.88 6.55 -31.96
N GLU A 529 15.69 7.58 -32.19
CA GLU A 529 15.45 8.93 -31.65
C GLU A 529 14.04 9.49 -31.92
N ARG A 530 13.55 9.39 -33.16
CA ARG A 530 12.21 9.89 -33.55
C ARG A 530 11.09 9.04 -32.97
N GLN A 531 11.25 7.71 -32.95
CA GLN A 531 10.25 6.80 -32.40
C GLN A 531 10.09 6.96 -30.90
N VAL A 532 11.22 7.08 -30.17
CA VAL A 532 11.19 7.27 -28.71
C VAL A 532 10.48 8.57 -28.35
N ALA A 533 10.83 9.69 -28.99
CA ALA A 533 10.15 10.96 -28.77
C ALA A 533 8.66 10.89 -29.13
N PHE A 534 8.32 10.34 -30.30
CA PHE A 534 6.93 10.19 -30.75
C PHE A 534 6.10 9.36 -29.77
N LEU A 535 6.58 8.18 -29.37
CA LEU A 535 5.84 7.26 -28.52
C LEU A 535 5.70 7.77 -27.08
N LEU A 536 6.71 8.43 -26.53
CA LEU A 536 6.60 9.06 -25.21
C LEU A 536 5.52 10.14 -25.18
N ARG A 537 5.27 10.82 -26.31
CA ARG A 537 4.19 11.82 -26.44
C ARG A 537 2.84 11.22 -26.82
N ASN A 538 2.83 10.17 -27.64
CA ASN A 538 1.64 9.56 -28.25
C ASN A 538 1.54 8.08 -27.86
N ASN A 539 1.01 7.82 -26.67
CA ASN A 539 0.77 6.47 -26.18
C ASN A 539 -0.60 6.36 -25.50
N ILE A 540 -1.06 5.13 -25.28
CA ILE A 540 -2.34 4.83 -24.59
C ILE A 540 -2.32 5.09 -23.08
N PHE A 541 -1.18 5.50 -22.52
CA PHE A 541 -1.01 5.75 -21.10
C PHE A 541 -1.12 7.26 -20.80
N ASP A 542 -0.01 7.90 -20.45
CA ASP A 542 0.09 9.33 -20.24
C ASP A 542 1.17 9.89 -21.16
N THR A 543 0.88 11.02 -21.81
CA THR A 543 1.88 11.82 -22.53
C THR A 543 2.98 12.24 -21.55
N VAL A 544 4.24 11.92 -21.86
CA VAL A 544 5.40 12.34 -21.07
C VAL A 544 5.79 13.76 -21.48
N ASP A 545 5.78 14.67 -20.53
CA ASP A 545 6.15 16.07 -20.73
C ASP A 545 7.65 16.29 -20.58
N TYR A 546 8.25 15.66 -19.58
CA TYR A 546 9.66 15.79 -19.29
C TYR A 546 10.34 14.45 -19.03
N PHE A 547 11.61 14.38 -19.41
CA PHE A 547 12.49 13.24 -19.25
C PHE A 547 13.63 13.62 -18.31
N TYR A 548 13.71 12.97 -17.15
CA TYR A 548 14.72 13.25 -16.14
C TYR A 548 15.21 11.97 -15.50
N LEU A 549 16.26 11.40 -16.06
CA LEU A 549 16.81 10.10 -15.66
C LEU A 549 18.32 10.18 -15.42
N PRO A 550 18.86 9.35 -14.51
CA PRO A 550 20.28 9.24 -14.27
C PRO A 550 21.01 8.66 -15.49
N GLN A 551 22.27 9.05 -15.61
CA GLN A 551 23.17 8.58 -16.66
C GLN A 551 24.17 7.58 -16.07
N TYR A 552 24.64 6.64 -16.89
CA TYR A 552 25.77 5.81 -16.52
C TYR A 552 27.09 6.60 -16.51
N GLU A 553 28.01 6.25 -15.61
CA GLU A 553 29.36 6.84 -15.55
C GLU A 553 30.14 6.63 -16.86
N ASN A 554 29.93 5.51 -17.54
CA ASN A 554 30.54 5.21 -18.85
C ASN A 554 29.94 6.06 -20.00
N GLY A 555 28.92 6.87 -19.71
CA GLY A 555 28.35 7.85 -20.62
C GLY A 555 27.52 7.31 -21.78
N GLY A 556 27.27 6.00 -21.92
CA GLY A 556 26.59 5.44 -23.11
C GLY A 556 25.06 5.38 -23.04
N HIS A 557 24.50 5.34 -21.83
CA HIS A 557 23.08 5.11 -21.60
C HIS A 557 22.54 5.97 -20.45
N VAL A 558 21.23 6.20 -20.49
CA VAL A 558 20.43 6.63 -19.33
C VAL A 558 19.57 5.48 -18.86
N TYR A 559 19.17 5.47 -17.59
CA TYR A 559 18.42 4.35 -17.04
C TYR A 559 17.29 4.77 -16.12
N TYR A 560 16.27 3.94 -16.04
CA TYR A 560 15.20 4.04 -15.06
C TYR A 560 15.16 2.76 -14.23
N ASP A 561 15.17 2.93 -12.92
CA ASP A 561 15.08 1.84 -11.96
C ASP A 561 13.67 1.74 -11.39
N THR A 562 13.09 0.54 -11.46
CA THR A 562 11.78 0.26 -10.87
C THR A 562 11.82 -1.03 -10.08
N TYR A 563 10.90 -1.17 -9.12
CA TYR A 563 10.87 -2.28 -8.17
C TYR A 563 9.50 -2.96 -8.24
N PRO A 564 9.27 -3.82 -9.26
CA PRO A 564 8.07 -4.63 -9.32
C PRO A 564 7.99 -5.57 -8.11
N LEU A 565 6.77 -5.82 -7.63
CA LEU A 565 6.55 -6.74 -6.52
C LEU A 565 6.13 -8.12 -7.02
N TYR A 566 6.79 -9.14 -6.48
CA TYR A 566 6.41 -10.53 -6.60
C TYR A 566 6.02 -11.09 -5.24
N TYR A 567 5.12 -12.07 -5.23
CA TYR A 567 4.75 -12.74 -4.00
C TYR A 567 5.94 -13.60 -3.47
N PRO A 568 6.13 -13.70 -2.15
CA PRO A 568 5.48 -12.98 -1.05
C PRO A 568 6.34 -11.76 -0.63
N ALA A 569 6.06 -10.59 -1.20
CA ALA A 569 6.84 -9.36 -1.00
C ALA A 569 8.33 -9.39 -1.45
N ALA A 570 8.66 -10.17 -2.47
CA ALA A 570 9.96 -10.11 -3.12
C ALA A 570 9.99 -8.91 -4.09
N THR A 571 10.83 -7.92 -3.79
CA THR A 571 11.17 -6.85 -4.73
C THR A 571 12.47 -7.21 -5.42
N GLU A 572 12.49 -7.09 -6.74
CA GLU A 572 13.72 -7.20 -7.53
C GLU A 572 13.87 -5.93 -8.32
N LYS A 573 15.06 -5.32 -8.24
CA LYS A 573 15.37 -4.12 -8.99
C LYS A 573 15.35 -4.47 -10.48
N LEU A 574 14.46 -3.81 -11.22
CA LEU A 574 14.41 -3.88 -12.66
C LEU A 574 14.95 -2.57 -13.23
N ARG A 575 16.08 -2.66 -13.91
CA ARG A 575 16.65 -1.56 -14.68
C ARG A 575 16.17 -1.60 -16.12
N ILE A 576 15.75 -0.45 -16.62
CA ILE A 576 15.41 -0.20 -18.02
C ILE A 576 16.40 0.82 -18.55
N GLU A 577 17.01 0.54 -19.70
CA GLU A 577 18.09 1.35 -20.26
C GLU A 577 17.69 1.94 -21.60
N PHE A 578 18.11 3.17 -21.83
CA PHE A 578 17.91 3.89 -23.08
C PHE A 578 19.27 4.38 -23.59
N PRO A 579 19.65 4.09 -24.84
CA PRO A 579 20.84 4.66 -25.45
C PRO A 579 20.75 6.20 -25.45
N LYS A 580 21.84 6.90 -25.11
CA LYS A 580 21.82 8.37 -25.13
C LYS A 580 21.51 8.95 -26.50
N ARG A 581 22.05 8.32 -27.56
CA ARG A 581 21.79 8.66 -28.96
C ARG A 581 20.30 8.68 -29.33
N THR A 582 19.45 7.92 -28.64
CA THR A 582 18.00 7.89 -28.91
C THR A 582 17.21 8.78 -27.95
N THR A 583 17.88 9.36 -26.96
CA THR A 583 17.30 10.19 -25.91
C THR A 583 18.08 11.50 -25.83
N ILE A 584 18.93 11.67 -24.83
CA ILE A 584 19.49 12.96 -24.44
C ILE A 584 20.48 13.58 -25.44
N ASP A 585 21.06 12.79 -26.35
CA ASP A 585 21.93 13.31 -27.42
C ASP A 585 21.15 13.56 -28.74
N SER A 586 19.83 13.31 -28.74
CA SER A 586 18.98 13.49 -29.91
C SER A 586 18.35 14.88 -29.92
N ARG A 587 18.11 15.41 -31.12
CA ARG A 587 17.44 16.71 -31.33
C ARG A 587 16.02 16.80 -30.77
N TYR A 588 15.40 15.66 -30.44
CA TYR A 588 14.04 15.61 -29.89
C TYR A 588 14.01 15.72 -28.36
N PHE A 589 15.17 15.81 -27.70
CA PHE A 589 15.29 15.98 -26.25
C PHE A 589 16.03 17.29 -25.96
N GLU A 590 15.29 18.35 -25.67
CA GLU A 590 15.84 19.66 -25.40
C GLU A 590 16.29 19.76 -23.94
N LEU A 591 17.56 20.09 -23.68
CA LEU A 591 18.08 20.26 -22.33
C LEU A 591 17.52 21.54 -21.70
N LEU A 592 16.76 21.39 -20.62
CA LEU A 592 16.13 22.51 -19.89
C LEU A 592 16.88 22.86 -18.59
N HIS A 593 17.65 21.92 -18.03
CA HIS A 593 18.46 22.15 -16.83
C HIS A 593 19.77 21.37 -16.87
N ASN A 594 20.85 21.95 -16.33
CA ASN A 594 22.20 21.37 -16.36
C ASN A 594 22.34 20.02 -15.61
N ARG A 595 21.41 19.68 -14.71
CA ARG A 595 21.32 18.35 -14.06
C ARG A 595 20.69 17.27 -14.94
N GLY A 596 20.38 17.54 -16.20
CA GLY A 596 19.89 16.55 -17.15
C GLY A 596 18.36 16.40 -17.16
N LEU A 597 17.63 17.49 -16.96
CA LEU A 597 16.19 17.57 -17.21
C LEU A 597 15.96 17.97 -18.67
N TYR A 598 15.18 17.18 -19.40
CA TYR A 598 14.90 17.39 -20.82
C TYR A 598 13.41 17.55 -21.09
N GLY A 599 13.06 18.48 -21.99
CA GLY A 599 11.76 18.52 -22.65
C GLY A 599 11.73 17.60 -23.86
N ILE A 600 10.56 17.04 -24.19
CA ILE A 600 10.40 16.15 -25.35
C ILE A 600 9.71 16.90 -26.49
N VAL A 601 10.43 17.06 -27.59
CA VAL A 601 9.91 17.68 -28.82
C VAL A 601 9.25 16.61 -29.68
N GLN A 602 7.98 16.85 -30.03
CA GLN A 602 7.23 15.98 -30.94
C GLN A 602 7.89 16.00 -32.33
N PRO A 603 8.21 14.84 -32.94
CA PRO A 603 8.66 14.81 -34.32
C PRO A 603 7.58 15.33 -35.27
N ASP A 604 7.92 16.34 -36.06
CA ASP A 604 7.08 16.86 -37.13
C ASP A 604 7.37 16.10 -38.43
N LEU A 605 6.99 14.82 -38.45
CA LEU A 605 7.20 13.90 -39.56
C LEU A 605 5.94 13.08 -39.82
N PRO A 606 5.67 12.69 -41.08
CA PRO A 606 4.65 11.69 -41.41
C PRO A 606 4.87 10.39 -40.63
N PHE A 607 3.79 9.67 -40.32
CA PHE A 607 3.87 8.42 -39.54
C PHE A 607 4.76 7.35 -40.21
N SER A 608 4.70 7.25 -41.54
CA SER A 608 5.59 6.39 -42.36
C SER A 608 7.06 6.69 -42.11
N ASP A 609 7.40 7.98 -42.02
CA ASP A 609 8.77 8.46 -41.82
C ASP A 609 9.21 8.30 -40.37
N ILE A 610 8.30 8.09 -39.42
CA ILE A 610 8.66 7.82 -38.02
C ILE A 610 9.04 6.35 -37.85
N PHE A 611 8.22 5.45 -38.37
CA PHE A 611 8.35 4.02 -38.11
C PHE A 611 9.21 3.25 -39.12
N ASP A 612 9.43 3.83 -40.32
CA ASP A 612 9.94 3.16 -41.52
C ASP A 612 9.04 1.99 -41.94
N GLU A 613 8.75 1.88 -43.23
CA GLU A 613 8.05 0.70 -43.76
C GLU A 613 8.89 -0.58 -43.58
N PRO A 614 8.24 -1.74 -43.41
CA PRO A 614 8.93 -3.03 -43.32
C PRO A 614 9.72 -3.31 -44.62
N LYS A 615 10.93 -3.85 -44.47
CA LYS A 615 11.78 -4.26 -45.59
C LYS A 615 11.84 -5.78 -45.70
N LYS A 616 11.61 -6.31 -46.89
CA LYS A 616 11.73 -7.75 -47.20
C LYS A 616 13.19 -8.23 -47.24
N ASP A 617 14.10 -7.39 -47.73
CA ASP A 617 15.51 -7.74 -47.97
C ASP A 617 16.38 -7.61 -46.70
N VAL A 618 16.04 -8.34 -45.64
CA VAL A 618 16.86 -8.48 -44.44
C VAL A 618 16.97 -9.95 -44.02
N ASP A 619 17.95 -10.28 -43.18
CA ASP A 619 18.06 -11.63 -42.64
C ASP A 619 16.90 -11.98 -41.67
N LEU A 620 16.77 -13.25 -41.32
CA LEU A 620 15.69 -13.70 -40.44
C LEU A 620 15.66 -12.96 -39.08
N SER A 621 16.84 -12.66 -38.53
CA SER A 621 16.95 -11.87 -37.30
C SER A 621 16.38 -10.46 -37.48
N GLY A 622 16.69 -9.83 -38.62
CA GLY A 622 16.11 -8.56 -39.07
C GLY A 622 14.60 -8.63 -39.26
N LEU A 623 14.07 -9.69 -39.89
CA LEU A 623 12.62 -9.89 -40.07
C LEU A 623 11.91 -10.02 -38.72
N ILE A 624 12.40 -10.87 -37.82
CA ILE A 624 11.85 -11.03 -36.46
C ILE A 624 11.93 -9.71 -35.69
N ARG A 625 13.04 -8.97 -35.79
CA ARG A 625 13.20 -7.67 -35.14
C ARG A 625 12.20 -6.64 -35.67
N GLN A 626 11.97 -6.58 -36.99
CA GLN A 626 10.98 -5.70 -37.61
C GLN A 626 9.56 -6.07 -37.19
N TYR A 627 9.21 -7.36 -37.27
CA TYR A 627 7.90 -7.84 -36.84
C TYR A 627 7.64 -7.50 -35.37
N ASN A 628 8.56 -7.82 -34.46
CA ASN A 628 8.46 -7.46 -33.05
C ASN A 628 8.31 -5.95 -32.85
N ARG A 629 9.06 -5.14 -33.61
CA ARG A 629 9.00 -3.68 -33.54
C ARG A 629 7.60 -3.16 -33.85
N PHE A 630 6.93 -3.66 -34.88
CA PHE A 630 5.60 -3.19 -35.29
C PHE A 630 4.49 -3.83 -34.45
N ASN A 631 4.53 -5.15 -34.26
CA ASN A 631 3.52 -5.89 -33.51
C ASN A 631 3.39 -5.37 -32.07
N LEU A 632 4.53 -5.15 -31.38
CA LEU A 632 4.49 -4.61 -30.02
C LEU A 632 4.13 -3.12 -29.97
N ALA A 633 4.48 -2.32 -30.99
CA ALA A 633 4.11 -0.91 -31.02
C ALA A 633 2.59 -0.71 -31.05
N ALA A 634 1.87 -1.60 -31.74
CA ALA A 634 0.41 -1.58 -31.81
C ALA A 634 -0.26 -1.62 -30.43
N ASP A 635 0.34 -2.31 -29.46
CA ASP A 635 -0.18 -2.43 -28.10
C ASP A 635 -0.03 -1.13 -27.27
N PHE A 636 0.75 -0.17 -27.74
CA PHE A 636 1.09 1.04 -26.99
C PHE A 636 0.55 2.33 -27.63
N LEU A 637 0.09 2.26 -28.88
CA LEU A 637 -0.36 3.40 -29.65
C LEU A 637 -1.87 3.65 -29.51
N PRO A 638 -2.32 4.92 -29.50
CA PRO A 638 -3.74 5.25 -29.61
C PRO A 638 -4.37 4.70 -30.88
N ASP A 639 -5.67 4.40 -30.84
CA ASP A 639 -6.44 3.77 -31.93
C ASP A 639 -6.23 4.42 -33.31
N CYS A 640 -6.06 5.75 -33.36
CA CYS A 640 -5.82 6.47 -34.61
C CYS A 640 -4.53 6.09 -35.35
N TYR A 641 -3.55 5.48 -34.67
CA TYR A 641 -2.31 4.99 -35.26
C TYR A 641 -2.25 3.46 -35.38
N VAL A 642 -3.13 2.74 -34.65
CA VAL A 642 -3.10 1.27 -34.54
C VAL A 642 -3.28 0.60 -35.90
N ASP A 643 -4.20 1.08 -36.73
CA ASP A 643 -4.44 0.47 -38.05
C ASP A 643 -3.24 0.61 -38.98
N SER A 644 -2.50 1.72 -38.90
CA SER A 644 -1.31 1.93 -39.72
C SER A 644 -0.15 1.05 -39.28
N ILE A 645 0.08 0.94 -37.97
CA ILE A 645 1.17 0.10 -37.45
C ILE A 645 0.85 -1.40 -37.58
N ARG A 646 -0.43 -1.79 -37.51
CA ARG A 646 -0.86 -3.18 -37.74
C ARG A 646 -0.63 -3.60 -39.17
N ARG A 647 -0.90 -2.75 -40.17
CA ARG A 647 -0.53 -3.03 -41.56
C ARG A 647 0.97 -3.32 -41.70
N TYR A 648 1.84 -2.50 -41.08
CA TYR A 648 3.28 -2.76 -41.08
C TYR A 648 3.67 -4.06 -40.35
N ALA A 649 2.94 -4.44 -39.29
CA ALA A 649 3.13 -5.70 -38.60
C ALA A 649 2.68 -6.90 -39.45
N ASP A 650 1.57 -6.77 -40.17
CA ASP A 650 1.03 -7.79 -41.07
C ASP A 650 2.00 -8.01 -42.25
N ASP A 651 2.44 -6.93 -42.92
CA ASP A 651 3.45 -6.99 -43.99
C ASP A 651 4.77 -7.64 -43.51
N ALA A 652 5.27 -7.23 -42.34
CA ALA A 652 6.46 -7.83 -41.74
C ALA A 652 6.23 -9.30 -41.35
N GLY A 653 5.00 -9.64 -40.96
CA GLY A 653 4.57 -10.99 -40.62
C GLY A 653 4.51 -11.90 -41.84
N GLU A 654 4.04 -11.39 -42.98
CA GLU A 654 4.07 -12.08 -44.27
C GLU A 654 5.51 -12.35 -44.72
N TYR A 655 6.40 -11.36 -44.65
CA TYR A 655 7.82 -11.56 -45.00
C TYR A 655 8.49 -12.60 -44.10
N LEU A 656 8.10 -12.61 -42.83
CA LEU A 656 8.58 -13.57 -41.85
C LEU A 656 8.02 -14.97 -42.11
N ALA A 657 6.73 -15.10 -42.44
CA ALA A 657 6.08 -16.36 -42.78
C ALA A 657 6.60 -16.97 -44.09
N ASP A 658 6.90 -16.12 -45.09
CA ASP A 658 7.62 -16.49 -46.31
C ASP A 658 8.99 -17.12 -46.02
N SER A 659 9.61 -16.73 -44.90
CA SER A 659 10.97 -17.15 -44.52
C SER A 659 11.01 -18.34 -43.57
N ILE A 660 9.99 -18.53 -42.73
CA ILE A 660 9.93 -19.61 -41.74
C ILE A 660 8.48 -19.86 -41.28
N ASN A 661 8.14 -21.13 -41.01
CA ASN A 661 6.91 -21.45 -40.30
C ASN A 661 7.04 -21.15 -38.78
N ILE A 662 6.14 -20.34 -38.23
CA ILE A 662 6.13 -19.89 -36.82
C ILE A 662 4.93 -20.46 -36.05
N ASP A 663 4.57 -21.70 -36.31
CA ASP A 663 3.59 -22.40 -35.48
C ASP A 663 4.16 -22.66 -34.08
N LEU A 664 3.64 -21.93 -33.09
CA LEU A 664 4.05 -21.99 -31.68
C LEU A 664 3.28 -23.06 -30.89
N ASP A 665 3.40 -24.32 -31.32
CA ASP A 665 2.59 -25.42 -30.79
C ASP A 665 3.06 -25.95 -29.43
N ILE A 666 4.33 -25.70 -29.08
CA ILE A 666 4.94 -26.27 -27.88
C ILE A 666 4.75 -25.32 -26.71
N LYS A 667 3.89 -25.70 -25.75
CA LYS A 667 3.56 -24.90 -24.57
C LYS A 667 4.29 -25.42 -23.33
N PHE A 668 5.12 -24.58 -22.74
CA PHE A 668 5.68 -24.79 -21.40
C PHE A 668 4.76 -24.20 -20.31
N ASP A 669 4.80 -24.75 -19.10
CA ASP A 669 3.88 -24.41 -17.98
C ASP A 669 3.96 -22.96 -17.46
N LYS A 670 4.81 -22.12 -18.05
CA LYS A 670 5.03 -20.72 -17.67
C LYS A 670 4.63 -19.73 -18.76
N GLY A 671 3.67 -20.08 -19.62
CA GLY A 671 3.25 -19.21 -20.73
C GLY A 671 4.40 -18.89 -21.68
N ILE A 672 5.35 -19.81 -21.78
CA ILE A 672 6.43 -19.78 -22.76
C ILE A 672 6.04 -20.77 -23.84
N PHE A 673 6.04 -20.30 -25.07
CA PHE A 673 5.71 -21.04 -26.26
C PHE A 673 6.98 -21.16 -27.10
N MET A 674 7.11 -22.26 -27.83
CA MET A 674 8.23 -22.50 -28.72
C MET A 674 7.72 -23.09 -30.03
N SER A 675 8.36 -22.73 -31.14
CA SER A 675 8.16 -23.37 -32.43
C SER A 675 8.78 -24.78 -32.44
N GLU A 676 8.38 -25.63 -33.39
CA GLU A 676 9.14 -26.86 -33.63
C GLU A 676 10.62 -26.54 -33.93
N PRO A 677 11.57 -27.33 -33.40
CA PRO A 677 12.99 -27.10 -33.64
C PRO A 677 13.36 -27.36 -35.10
N ALA A 678 14.11 -26.43 -35.69
CA ALA A 678 14.60 -26.57 -37.07
C ALA A 678 16.13 -26.73 -37.09
N ILE A 679 16.63 -27.63 -37.94
CA ILE A 679 18.06 -27.74 -38.22
C ILE A 679 18.34 -26.99 -39.51
N ILE A 680 19.30 -26.07 -39.45
CA ILE A 680 19.73 -25.25 -40.58
C ILE A 680 21.23 -25.38 -40.78
N ALA A 681 21.71 -25.23 -42.01
CA ALA A 681 23.14 -25.05 -42.27
C ALA A 681 23.49 -23.56 -42.21
N ASP A 682 24.59 -23.21 -41.55
CA ASP A 682 25.15 -21.85 -41.65
C ASP A 682 25.95 -21.67 -42.95
N LYS A 683 26.49 -20.46 -43.15
CA LYS A 683 27.26 -20.12 -44.37
C LYS A 683 28.51 -20.98 -44.56
N ASP A 684 29.00 -21.61 -43.49
CA ASP A 684 30.17 -22.48 -43.50
C ASP A 684 29.78 -23.97 -43.53
N GLY A 685 28.49 -24.28 -43.77
CA GLY A 685 27.96 -25.65 -43.81
C GLY A 685 27.79 -26.31 -42.44
N ARG A 686 27.95 -25.56 -41.33
CA ARG A 686 27.77 -26.10 -39.98
C ARG A 686 26.30 -26.15 -39.61
N ASN A 687 25.87 -27.29 -39.07
CA ASN A 687 24.50 -27.44 -38.58
C ASN A 687 24.26 -26.55 -37.35
N ARG A 688 23.13 -25.83 -37.34
CA ARG A 688 22.65 -25.03 -36.22
C ARG A 688 21.22 -25.45 -35.89
N LEU A 689 20.92 -25.46 -34.60
CA LEU A 689 19.56 -25.62 -34.09
C LEU A 689 18.93 -24.25 -33.94
N ARG A 690 17.81 -24.04 -34.63
CA ARG A 690 17.00 -22.84 -34.54
C ARG A 690 15.76 -23.11 -33.69
N LEU A 691 15.53 -22.24 -32.72
CA LEU A 691 14.36 -22.22 -31.85
C LEU A 691 13.77 -20.82 -31.84
N ILE A 692 12.45 -20.72 -31.98
CA ILE A 692 11.73 -19.46 -31.80
C ILE A 692 10.88 -19.58 -30.54
N PHE A 693 11.03 -18.63 -29.63
CA PHE A 693 10.24 -18.56 -28.40
C PHE A 693 9.32 -17.36 -28.37
N LEU A 694 8.20 -17.48 -27.66
CA LEU A 694 7.31 -16.39 -27.32
C LEU A 694 6.94 -16.50 -25.84
N ALA A 695 7.02 -15.39 -25.11
CA ALA A 695 6.48 -15.33 -23.75
C ALA A 695 5.16 -14.55 -23.76
N SER A 696 4.08 -15.13 -23.22
CA SER A 696 2.78 -14.44 -23.11
C SER A 696 2.72 -13.42 -21.98
N HIS A 697 3.70 -13.42 -21.08
CA HIS A 697 3.80 -12.48 -19.96
C HIS A 697 5.26 -12.30 -19.54
N ARG A 698 5.52 -11.31 -18.67
CA ARG A 698 6.86 -11.07 -18.15
C ARG A 698 7.33 -12.25 -17.29
N LEU A 699 8.47 -12.83 -17.67
CA LEU A 699 9.11 -13.90 -16.93
C LEU A 699 9.85 -13.34 -15.71
N ARG A 700 9.73 -14.03 -14.57
CA ARG A 700 10.41 -13.66 -13.31
C ARG A 700 11.85 -14.16 -13.26
N ARG A 701 12.12 -15.26 -13.94
CA ARG A 701 13.38 -15.99 -13.82
C ARG A 701 14.07 -16.06 -15.17
N ASP A 702 15.38 -16.16 -15.08
CA ASP A 702 16.19 -16.59 -16.20
C ASP A 702 16.21 -18.11 -16.21
N TYR A 703 15.66 -18.69 -17.28
CA TYR A 703 15.75 -20.11 -17.52
C TYR A 703 16.90 -20.38 -18.50
N ALA A 704 17.69 -21.41 -18.18
CA ALA A 704 18.50 -22.08 -19.18
C ALA A 704 17.58 -22.95 -20.04
N ILE A 705 17.86 -23.01 -21.34
CA ILE A 705 17.18 -23.94 -22.25
C ILE A 705 18.03 -25.19 -22.25
N PHE A 706 17.59 -26.22 -21.54
CA PHE A 706 18.33 -27.47 -21.58
C PHE A 706 18.00 -28.23 -22.86
N ILE A 707 19.02 -28.80 -23.51
CA ILE A 707 18.87 -29.50 -24.78
C ILE A 707 19.71 -30.77 -24.73
N HIS A 708 19.04 -31.92 -24.76
CA HIS A 708 19.71 -33.20 -24.79
C HIS A 708 19.47 -33.88 -26.14
N ALA A 709 20.54 -34.17 -26.88
CA ALA A 709 20.49 -34.87 -28.16
C ALA A 709 20.75 -36.37 -27.95
N TYR A 710 19.74 -37.19 -28.23
CA TYR A 710 19.78 -38.65 -28.13
C TYR A 710 19.97 -39.24 -29.54
N PRO A 711 21.16 -39.76 -29.87
CA PRO A 711 21.36 -40.37 -31.17
C PRO A 711 20.64 -41.71 -31.26
N LYS A 712 20.15 -42.01 -32.47
CA LYS A 712 19.55 -43.33 -32.77
C LYS A 712 20.60 -44.43 -32.67
N ASN A 713 21.82 -44.16 -33.16
CA ASN A 713 22.99 -45.01 -32.96
C ASN A 713 23.85 -44.45 -31.82
N LYS A 714 24.02 -45.20 -30.73
CA LYS A 714 24.79 -44.74 -29.56
C LYS A 714 26.30 -44.72 -29.79
N ASP A 715 26.81 -45.42 -30.81
CA ASP A 715 28.24 -45.53 -31.07
C ASP A 715 28.86 -44.20 -31.55
N ILE A 716 28.03 -43.23 -31.96
CA ILE A 716 28.48 -41.88 -32.34
C ILE A 716 28.63 -40.94 -31.14
N LEU A 717 28.33 -41.41 -29.92
CA LEU A 717 28.55 -40.65 -28.70
C LEU A 717 30.04 -40.68 -28.32
N PRO A 718 30.60 -39.56 -27.84
CA PRO A 718 31.89 -39.55 -27.16
C PRO A 718 31.91 -40.52 -25.97
N ASP A 719 33.08 -41.09 -25.65
CA ASP A 719 33.25 -42.10 -24.59
C ASP A 719 32.69 -41.63 -23.23
N ASP A 720 32.89 -40.36 -22.89
CA ASP A 720 32.41 -39.74 -21.64
C ASP A 720 30.87 -39.59 -21.59
N ARG A 721 30.19 -39.72 -22.74
CA ARG A 721 28.73 -39.58 -22.89
C ARG A 721 28.00 -40.90 -23.09
N LEU A 722 28.70 -42.01 -23.36
CA LEU A 722 28.10 -43.35 -23.54
C LEU A 722 27.20 -43.77 -22.36
N LYS A 723 27.64 -43.48 -21.12
CA LYS A 723 26.88 -43.80 -19.90
C LYS A 723 25.58 -43.00 -19.78
N SER A 724 25.58 -41.75 -20.21
CA SER A 724 24.39 -40.88 -20.18
C SER A 724 23.46 -41.14 -21.36
N GLY A 725 23.98 -41.58 -22.50
CA GLY A 725 23.22 -41.89 -23.71
C GLY A 725 22.74 -40.66 -24.49
N PHE A 726 23.27 -39.46 -24.18
CA PHE A 726 22.94 -38.21 -24.88
C PHE A 726 24.06 -37.18 -24.78
N ILE A 727 24.09 -36.25 -25.74
CA ILE A 727 24.97 -35.07 -25.74
C ILE A 727 24.22 -33.87 -25.15
N ASN A 728 24.88 -33.12 -24.27
CA ASN A 728 24.31 -31.90 -23.68
C ASN A 728 24.64 -30.69 -24.56
N LEU A 729 23.61 -29.94 -24.94
CA LEU A 729 23.64 -28.74 -25.78
C LEU A 729 22.92 -27.56 -25.10
N ASP A 730 22.90 -27.53 -23.76
CA ASP A 730 22.23 -26.48 -22.99
C ASP A 730 22.63 -25.08 -23.46
N ILE A 731 21.62 -24.23 -23.68
CA ILE A 731 21.77 -22.85 -24.11
C ILE A 731 21.41 -21.92 -22.96
N TYR A 732 22.27 -20.94 -22.73
CA TYR A 732 21.92 -19.75 -21.97
C TYR A 732 21.58 -18.66 -22.98
N PRO A 733 20.31 -18.25 -23.10
CA PRO A 733 19.95 -17.17 -24.01
C PRO A 733 20.83 -15.96 -23.73
N GLU A 734 21.46 -15.42 -24.77
CA GLU A 734 22.32 -14.22 -24.68
C GLU A 734 21.58 -13.11 -23.92
N ARG A 735 20.29 -12.96 -24.23
CA ARG A 735 19.35 -12.20 -23.42
C ARG A 735 18.62 -13.10 -22.44
N LYS A 736 18.94 -12.89 -21.17
CA LYS A 736 18.18 -13.33 -20.00
C LYS A 736 16.66 -13.28 -20.23
N MET A 737 15.98 -14.40 -19.98
CA MET A 737 14.53 -14.55 -20.22
C MET A 737 13.69 -13.57 -19.41
N SER A 738 14.14 -13.15 -18.22
CA SER A 738 13.46 -12.09 -17.44
C SER A 738 13.44 -10.72 -18.13
N GLY A 739 14.33 -10.52 -19.10
CA GLY A 739 14.41 -9.34 -19.95
C GLY A 739 13.53 -9.39 -21.21
N TRP A 740 12.86 -10.52 -21.49
CA TRP A 740 11.95 -10.62 -22.64
C TRP A 740 10.71 -9.75 -22.43
N ILE A 741 10.18 -9.20 -23.51
CA ILE A 741 8.92 -8.45 -23.52
C ILE A 741 7.78 -9.44 -23.82
N ALA A 742 6.65 -9.30 -23.14
CA ALA A 742 5.49 -10.14 -23.43
C ALA A 742 5.02 -9.89 -24.87
N GLY A 743 4.72 -10.96 -25.62
CA GLY A 743 4.36 -10.86 -27.04
C GLY A 743 5.56 -10.78 -27.99
N GLU A 744 6.79 -10.82 -27.47
CA GLU A 744 8.00 -10.71 -28.28
C GLU A 744 8.55 -12.09 -28.71
N TYR A 745 8.77 -12.27 -30.02
CA TYR A 745 9.44 -13.43 -30.57
C TYR A 745 10.95 -13.37 -30.32
N GLN A 746 11.52 -14.42 -29.72
CA GLN A 746 12.96 -14.57 -29.52
C GLN A 746 13.52 -15.67 -30.42
N LEU A 747 14.41 -15.29 -31.33
CA LEU A 747 15.20 -16.23 -32.12
C LEU A 747 16.41 -16.68 -31.30
N ILE A 748 16.58 -17.99 -31.17
CA ILE A 748 17.74 -18.60 -30.54
C ILE A 748 18.32 -19.61 -31.53
N GLU A 749 19.57 -19.36 -31.95
CA GLU A 749 20.29 -20.25 -32.85
C GLU A 749 21.61 -20.69 -32.20
N THR A 750 21.79 -21.99 -31.99
CA THR A 750 23.04 -22.56 -31.45
C THR A 750 23.68 -23.51 -32.43
N SER A 751 25.01 -23.54 -32.47
CA SER A 751 25.75 -24.49 -33.30
C SER A 751 25.65 -25.90 -32.74
N LEU A 752 25.38 -26.87 -33.62
CA LEU A 752 25.33 -28.29 -33.28
C LEU A 752 26.68 -28.93 -33.58
N ASN A 753 27.50 -29.05 -32.54
CA ASN A 753 28.74 -29.83 -32.59
C ASN A 753 28.41 -31.33 -32.41
N LEU A 754 27.63 -31.88 -33.34
CA LEU A 754 27.19 -33.28 -33.37
C LEU A 754 27.82 -33.99 -34.56
N GLN A 755 28.13 -35.28 -34.39
CA GLN A 755 28.50 -36.12 -35.53
C GLN A 755 27.29 -36.32 -36.45
N ALA A 756 27.53 -36.70 -37.70
CA ALA A 756 26.44 -36.97 -38.62
C ALA A 756 25.61 -38.18 -38.15
N GLY A 757 24.28 -38.05 -38.14
CA GLY A 757 23.38 -39.10 -37.68
C GLY A 757 21.98 -38.60 -37.33
N GLU A 758 21.08 -39.53 -36.98
CA GLU A 758 19.72 -39.21 -36.55
C GLU A 758 19.66 -38.97 -35.04
N TYR A 759 19.12 -37.82 -34.62
CA TYR A 759 19.02 -37.44 -33.20
C TYR A 759 17.59 -37.09 -32.82
N LYS A 760 17.16 -37.54 -31.64
CA LYS A 760 15.96 -37.06 -30.94
C LYS A 760 16.37 -36.01 -29.92
N PHE A 761 15.80 -34.82 -29.98
CA PHE A 761 16.10 -33.74 -29.06
C PHE A 761 15.07 -33.69 -27.94
N HIS A 762 15.54 -33.66 -26.69
CA HIS A 762 14.72 -33.33 -25.54
C HIS A 762 15.02 -31.90 -25.11
N ILE A 763 14.05 -31.01 -25.24
CA ILE A 763 14.19 -29.58 -24.98
C ILE A 763 13.28 -29.20 -23.82
N GLY A 764 13.81 -28.42 -22.89
CA GLY A 764 12.97 -27.75 -21.91
C GLY A 764 13.69 -26.63 -21.19
N LEU A 765 13.06 -26.16 -20.12
CA LEU A 765 13.52 -24.99 -19.38
C LEU A 765 13.92 -25.39 -17.96
N PHE A 766 15.06 -24.86 -17.52
CA PHE A 766 15.62 -25.13 -16.21
C PHE A 766 16.05 -23.85 -15.51
N ASN A 767 15.72 -23.73 -14.23
CA ASN A 767 16.25 -22.68 -13.36
C ASN A 767 16.80 -23.32 -12.08
N LYS A 768 17.95 -22.87 -11.58
CA LYS A 768 18.58 -23.45 -10.38
C LYS A 768 17.70 -23.43 -9.13
N MET A 769 16.79 -22.46 -9.01
CA MET A 769 15.93 -22.33 -7.83
C MET A 769 14.59 -23.04 -7.98
N GLU A 770 14.05 -23.13 -9.19
CA GLU A 770 12.74 -23.76 -9.47
C GLU A 770 12.87 -25.20 -9.99
N GLY A 771 14.08 -25.62 -10.31
CA GLY A 771 14.36 -26.88 -10.99
C GLY A 771 13.95 -26.83 -12.46
N ARG A 772 13.72 -28.03 -13.00
CA ARG A 772 13.24 -28.23 -14.37
C ARG A 772 11.75 -27.92 -14.42
N LEU A 773 11.30 -27.13 -15.38
CA LEU A 773 9.87 -27.00 -15.64
C LEU A 773 9.31 -28.38 -16.03
N SER A 774 8.10 -28.66 -15.55
CA SER A 774 7.38 -29.93 -15.68
C SER A 774 7.31 -30.47 -17.11
N ARG A 775 7.24 -29.59 -18.12
CA ARG A 775 7.15 -29.97 -19.53
C ARG A 775 8.50 -29.99 -20.22
N THR A 776 8.71 -31.04 -21.01
CA THR A 776 9.85 -31.22 -21.90
C THR A 776 9.32 -31.65 -23.24
N HIS A 777 9.70 -30.92 -24.29
CA HIS A 777 9.41 -31.30 -25.66
C HIS A 777 10.37 -32.38 -26.11
N LYS A 778 9.86 -33.37 -26.85
CA LYS A 778 10.67 -34.42 -27.45
C LYS A 778 10.38 -34.43 -28.94
N THR A 779 11.37 -34.09 -29.75
CA THR A 779 11.23 -34.13 -31.21
C THR A 779 11.16 -35.56 -31.71
N ASP A 780 10.74 -35.77 -32.95
CA ASP A 780 11.10 -37.00 -33.68
C ASP A 780 12.60 -37.05 -33.97
N TYR A 781 13.07 -38.16 -34.54
CA TYR A 781 14.46 -38.27 -34.98
C TYR A 781 14.69 -37.33 -36.16
N ILE A 782 15.62 -36.40 -36.01
CA ILE A 782 16.03 -35.44 -37.04
C ILE A 782 17.40 -35.86 -37.55
N ASN A 783 17.55 -36.00 -38.85
CA ASN A 783 18.83 -36.33 -39.48
C ASN A 783 19.73 -35.09 -39.53
N ILE A 784 20.92 -35.21 -38.93
CA ILE A 784 21.98 -34.21 -38.96
C ILE A 784 23.00 -34.74 -39.97
N GLY A 785 22.89 -34.32 -41.22
CA GLY A 785 23.80 -34.69 -42.29
C GLY A 785 24.93 -33.68 -42.49
N LEU A 786 26.02 -34.12 -43.14
CA LEU A 786 26.92 -33.19 -43.82
C LEU A 786 26.12 -32.52 -44.94
N SER A 787 26.05 -31.19 -44.92
CA SER A 787 25.41 -30.39 -45.97
C SER A 787 25.92 -30.83 -47.35
N GLY A 788 25.01 -31.32 -48.19
CA GLY A 788 25.13 -31.25 -49.64
C GLY A 788 24.39 -30.00 -50.10
#